data_AF-A0A0W0F126-F1
#
_entry.id   AF-A0A0W0F126-F1
#
_cell.length_a   1.000
_cell.length_b   1.000
_cell.length_c   1.000
_cell.angle_alpha   90.00
_cell.angle_beta   90.00
_cell.angle_gamma   90.00
#
_symmetry.space_group_name_H-M   'P 1'
#
loop_
_entity.id
_entity.type
_entity.pdbx_description
1 polymer ?
#
loop_
_entity_poly.entity_id
_entity_poly.type
_entity_poly.pdbx_seq_one_letter_code
_entity_poly.pdbx_strand_id
1 'polypeptide(L)'
;MHFTKPAWVIHKDSARQDSTKRLSIFSIHVHPDGSRIATGGLDAKVRIWSTKPILNPAAEASNKPPKSLCTLTMHTGPVLTVRWAHSGRWLASGSDDEIVMIWDLDPNARGKVWGSDEVNVEGWKPMKRLVGHESDVTDVAWAPEDRYLASVGLDSMVFIWCGYTLERLRKLDQHQGFVKGVCWDPVGEFLATQSDDRTVKIWRTTDWGLEAEVKKPFEDSPGSTFFRRLSWSPDGAHITASNATNNRGFVFIAAVITRGAWTSDISLVGHENTIEVASYNPHIFLRNPSAAVATSNICSVVALGADDRSVSVWQTKSARPLIVAKEVFERQIMDLSWSWDGMTLYAASSDGTIAVFNFEADELEGIAPHSIQEQYLSKFGFVPPSIPSNWSHAAQSQQQAPSQSQTTGFDGQANGDSERVNTLVAKKNKSKKKRLGLTQMGSVPSSAMAQIPSSSTPSSLPKPKPETTGSFPTPEEQPFDSKPAPGWGRRDRDFGMDMDVDMDVASSVPIDVITENKGKRKAEEELISGRQPVYRTLGGDRPRETGPIRVLADSGPSLGMIGVPAINLPIPTTMTRVTAEVEGTDDVFEAINAEGDEDQNEVMFISGKSTRWLDYVPSPVLAVRATSSFCAAAMQDGSVNVYSHNGRRFGISFFAPSRVLIFSSKIDAHPGPRIALLAHRRKQTLSDGNHPIRKVNKNSAFFPPTSVIPLISSPNYTITSALVRPNGCPIINCSNGSVFSYDSQLNTWVKVSEKWWSEGSDAWQGRQRVSNNQNNRSIVSFIEGSVSSGPDEQVAGKTRPTWWSTALTLGHLETRMHAARLLESPTEYKQALVLYAKKIADEGFRAKAEELIKDLFGPVYWRPGEERESSWSPTVAGLAKRDLLKEVLAQFVRSKTLTKLAMDWQELLKKVVNEEYPFSRFGLFPVGGRSTAIKLSNGDLWVLASTPLDSETKDKLDQLGPVKYIIGADAVHNLYLADFKKAYPDARLIAPKATTERVSDKSLKFDGVWGSDPADTKYGFENDVKHCYFSGFRNKDVAFFHPSTKTMIQADLLFNLPPTEQYSKSKSSGKVPFFGNLTPYSWLHQKFAWSMGEDKEAMKRDVKTVADWDFERLIPCHGDVIEKDGKKAWIEAYKAYLN
;
A
#
# COMPACT_ATOMS: atom_id res chain seq x y z
N MET A 1 -3.96 23.21 -14.77
CA MET A 1 -2.50 22.99 -14.80
C MET A 1 -2.12 22.58 -16.20
N HIS A 2 -1.27 23.37 -16.84
CA HIS A 2 -0.70 23.06 -18.13
C HIS A 2 0.70 22.45 -17.96
N PHE A 3 0.94 21.31 -18.60
CA PHE A 3 2.23 20.63 -18.58
C PHE A 3 2.94 20.78 -19.93
N THR A 4 4.19 21.24 -19.91
CA THR A 4 4.99 21.45 -21.13
C THR A 4 6.38 20.82 -21.00
N LYS A 5 6.82 20.12 -22.06
CA LYS A 5 8.17 19.53 -22.18
C LYS A 5 8.86 20.05 -23.45
N PRO A 6 9.58 21.18 -23.41
CA PRO A 6 10.18 21.77 -24.60
C PRO A 6 11.37 20.95 -25.11
N ALA A 7 11.24 20.36 -26.30
CA ALA A 7 12.28 19.49 -26.88
C ALA A 7 13.59 20.23 -27.26
N TRP A 8 13.56 21.57 -27.34
CA TRP A 8 14.69 22.39 -27.77
C TRP A 8 15.53 22.96 -26.63
N VAL A 9 15.07 22.87 -25.37
CA VAL A 9 15.88 23.26 -24.20
C VAL A 9 16.77 22.08 -23.84
N ILE A 10 17.96 22.06 -24.41
CA ILE A 10 18.91 20.94 -24.29
C ILE A 10 20.35 21.42 -24.26
N HIS A 11 21.21 20.63 -23.60
CA HIS A 11 22.67 20.72 -23.73
C HIS A 11 23.15 19.66 -24.74
N LYS A 12 24.11 20.02 -25.58
CA LYS A 12 24.59 19.17 -26.69
C LYS A 12 26.11 19.02 -26.64
N ASP A 13 26.58 17.84 -27.04
CA ASP A 13 28.00 17.59 -27.20
C ASP A 13 28.53 18.31 -28.46
N SER A 14 29.32 19.37 -28.27
CA SER A 14 29.92 20.11 -29.38
C SER A 14 31.11 19.39 -30.02
N ALA A 15 31.61 18.28 -29.46
CA ALA A 15 32.78 17.55 -29.96
C ALA A 15 32.44 16.41 -30.94
N ARG A 16 31.17 16.00 -31.05
CA ARG A 16 30.73 14.93 -31.96
C ARG A 16 29.80 15.49 -33.04
N GLN A 17 30.11 15.22 -34.32
CA GLN A 17 29.30 15.66 -35.47
C GLN A 17 27.88 15.07 -35.49
N ASP A 18 27.61 14.02 -34.70
CA ASP A 18 26.30 13.37 -34.60
C ASP A 18 25.44 14.07 -33.51
N SER A 19 24.77 15.16 -33.91
CA SER A 19 24.15 16.16 -33.02
C SER A 19 22.83 15.75 -32.34
N THR A 20 22.53 14.45 -32.26
CA THR A 20 21.24 13.93 -31.75
C THR A 20 21.26 13.58 -30.25
N LYS A 21 22.44 13.42 -29.64
CA LYS A 21 22.56 13.01 -28.24
C LYS A 21 22.42 14.22 -27.28
N ARG A 22 21.40 14.16 -26.42
CA ARG A 22 21.19 15.13 -25.31
C ARG A 22 22.14 14.81 -24.16
N LEU A 23 22.69 15.85 -23.53
CA LEU A 23 23.52 15.75 -22.35
C LEU A 23 22.74 16.15 -21.09
N SER A 24 23.12 15.58 -19.95
CA SER A 24 22.46 15.81 -18.67
C SER A 24 22.39 17.28 -18.29
N ILE A 25 21.24 17.70 -17.75
CA ILE A 25 21.04 19.01 -17.14
C ILE A 25 21.04 18.80 -15.63
N PHE A 26 21.99 19.40 -14.93
CA PHE A 26 22.18 19.21 -13.49
C PHE A 26 21.43 20.23 -12.64
N SER A 27 21.20 21.43 -13.18
CA SER A 27 20.54 22.51 -12.46
C SER A 27 19.75 23.43 -13.38
N ILE A 28 18.66 23.96 -12.85
CA ILE A 28 17.80 24.96 -13.47
C ILE A 28 17.41 26.01 -12.43
N HIS A 29 17.42 27.29 -12.81
CA HIS A 29 16.89 28.35 -11.96
C HIS A 29 16.20 29.43 -12.79
N VAL A 30 15.01 29.82 -12.35
CA VAL A 30 14.24 30.90 -12.98
C VAL A 30 14.78 32.23 -12.48
N HIS A 31 14.89 33.20 -13.39
CA HIS A 31 15.27 34.55 -13.02
C HIS A 31 14.11 35.24 -12.25
N PRO A 32 14.37 36.12 -11.26
CA PRO A 32 13.31 36.74 -10.45
C PRO A 32 12.24 37.52 -11.25
N ASP A 33 12.58 38.04 -12.43
CA ASP A 33 11.62 38.69 -13.34
C ASP A 33 10.75 37.71 -14.17
N GLY A 34 10.98 36.39 -14.05
CA GLY A 34 10.23 35.34 -14.77
C GLY A 34 10.49 35.25 -16.28
N SER A 35 11.32 36.12 -16.85
CA SER A 35 11.49 36.23 -18.32
C SER A 35 12.46 35.21 -18.92
N ARG A 36 13.33 34.64 -18.09
CA ARG A 36 14.40 33.72 -18.48
C ARG A 36 14.68 32.65 -17.44
N ILE A 37 15.20 31.52 -17.90
CA ILE A 37 15.76 30.46 -17.06
C ILE A 37 17.24 30.26 -17.40
N ALA A 38 18.03 29.89 -16.40
CA ALA A 38 19.41 29.43 -16.60
C ALA A 38 19.47 27.91 -16.38
N THR A 39 20.24 27.19 -17.20
CA THR A 39 20.51 25.76 -17.04
C THR A 39 22.01 25.49 -17.03
N GLY A 40 22.46 24.62 -16.14
CA GLY A 40 23.82 24.08 -16.09
C GLY A 40 23.85 22.64 -16.58
N GLY A 41 24.78 22.30 -17.47
CA GLY A 41 24.85 20.99 -18.09
C GLY A 41 26.22 20.35 -18.11
N LEU A 42 26.24 19.08 -18.50
CA LEU A 42 27.45 18.27 -18.63
C LEU A 42 28.43 18.79 -19.72
N ASP A 43 27.98 19.67 -20.62
CA ASP A 43 28.79 20.28 -21.67
C ASP A 43 29.71 21.43 -21.19
N ALA A 44 29.86 21.59 -19.87
CA ALA A 44 30.61 22.66 -19.21
C ALA A 44 30.07 24.08 -19.52
N LYS A 45 28.80 24.18 -19.91
CA LYS A 45 28.17 25.46 -20.28
C LYS A 45 27.00 25.79 -19.36
N VAL A 46 26.83 27.09 -19.15
CA VAL A 46 25.56 27.65 -18.70
C VAL A 46 24.80 28.16 -19.91
N ARG A 47 23.52 27.85 -20.02
CA ARG A 47 22.64 28.36 -21.09
C ARG A 47 21.49 29.14 -20.49
N ILE A 48 21.18 30.29 -21.07
CA ILE A 48 20.08 31.16 -20.68
C ILE A 48 19.03 31.12 -21.79
N TRP A 49 17.80 30.78 -21.40
CA TRP A 49 16.68 30.57 -22.32
C TRP A 49 15.53 31.51 -21.98
N SER A 50 14.75 31.91 -22.99
CA SER A 50 13.53 32.69 -22.74
C SER A 50 12.39 31.78 -22.29
N THR A 51 11.61 32.21 -21.29
CA THR A 51 10.45 31.47 -20.78
C THR A 51 9.23 31.60 -21.69
N LYS A 52 9.04 32.74 -22.38
CA LYS A 52 7.85 32.99 -23.21
C LYS A 52 7.66 31.94 -24.32
N PRO A 53 8.69 31.54 -25.09
CA PRO A 53 8.58 30.43 -26.06
C PRO A 53 8.41 29.05 -25.42
N ILE A 54 8.70 28.89 -24.12
CA ILE A 54 8.46 27.62 -23.40
C ILE A 54 6.98 27.51 -23.00
N LEU A 55 6.38 28.63 -22.58
CA LEU A 55 5.01 28.66 -22.06
C LEU A 55 3.95 28.90 -23.16
N ASN A 56 4.33 29.49 -24.29
CA ASN A 56 3.40 29.86 -25.36
C ASN A 56 3.84 29.26 -26.72
N PRO A 57 3.06 28.31 -27.29
CA PRO A 57 3.35 27.70 -28.58
C PRO A 57 3.42 28.68 -29.76
N ALA A 58 2.66 29.79 -29.73
CA ALA A 58 2.71 30.80 -30.79
C ALA A 58 4.01 31.62 -30.75
N ALA A 59 4.49 31.93 -29.54
CA ALA A 59 5.82 32.53 -29.35
C ALA A 59 6.93 31.55 -29.77
N GLU A 60 6.73 30.26 -29.51
CA GLU A 60 7.64 29.20 -29.95
C GLU A 60 7.76 29.13 -31.48
N ALA A 61 6.63 29.11 -32.18
CA ALA A 61 6.58 29.03 -33.64
C ALA A 61 7.14 30.28 -34.32
N SER A 62 6.89 31.46 -33.74
CA SER A 62 7.39 32.74 -34.27
C SER A 62 8.86 33.02 -33.92
N ASN A 63 9.44 32.29 -32.95
CA ASN A 63 10.77 32.53 -32.39
C ASN A 63 10.97 33.98 -31.91
N LYS A 64 9.90 34.59 -31.39
CA LYS A 64 9.87 35.95 -30.85
C LYS A 64 9.23 35.91 -29.44
N PRO A 65 9.98 36.17 -28.36
CA PRO A 65 11.43 36.43 -28.31
C PRO A 65 12.26 35.19 -28.71
N PRO A 66 13.56 35.35 -29.00
CA PRO A 66 14.44 34.22 -29.32
C PRO A 66 14.42 33.16 -28.21
N LYS A 67 14.41 31.89 -28.62
CA LYS A 67 14.45 30.72 -27.71
C LYS A 67 15.69 30.71 -26.81
N SER A 68 16.88 30.79 -27.41
CA SER A 68 18.17 30.88 -26.72
C SER A 68 18.61 32.33 -26.62
N LEU A 69 18.97 32.78 -25.41
CA LEU A 69 19.37 34.16 -25.14
C LEU A 69 20.89 34.28 -25.00
N CYS A 70 21.53 33.35 -24.30
CA CYS A 70 22.97 33.41 -24.06
C CYS A 70 23.56 32.03 -23.74
N THR A 71 24.79 31.78 -24.15
CA THR A 71 25.62 30.64 -23.73
C THR A 71 26.90 31.15 -23.09
N LEU A 72 27.21 30.66 -21.89
CA LEU A 72 28.38 31.01 -21.09
C LEU A 72 29.34 29.82 -21.02
N THR A 73 30.60 30.03 -21.43
CA THR A 73 31.55 28.94 -21.75
C THR A 73 32.88 29.03 -20.99
N MET A 74 32.88 29.57 -19.77
CA MET A 74 34.12 29.79 -19.01
C MET A 74 34.45 28.71 -17.98
N HIS A 75 33.50 27.84 -17.65
CA HIS A 75 33.79 26.64 -16.86
C HIS A 75 34.55 25.64 -17.71
N THR A 76 35.47 24.91 -17.08
CA THR A 76 36.29 23.88 -17.75
C THR A 76 35.72 22.47 -17.59
N GLY A 77 34.72 22.30 -16.73
CA GLY A 77 33.99 21.04 -16.57
C GLY A 77 32.49 21.25 -16.35
N PRO A 78 31.71 20.15 -16.30
CA PRO A 78 30.29 20.13 -15.96
C PRO A 78 29.83 21.20 -14.96
N VAL A 79 28.76 21.91 -15.31
CA VAL A 79 28.15 22.91 -14.42
C VAL A 79 27.05 22.22 -13.62
N LEU A 80 27.29 22.05 -12.32
CA LEU A 80 26.44 21.27 -11.43
C LEU A 80 25.30 22.08 -10.80
N THR A 81 25.50 23.39 -10.61
CA THR A 81 24.50 24.28 -10.00
C THR A 81 24.48 25.65 -10.67
N VAL A 82 23.29 26.24 -10.80
CA VAL A 82 23.08 27.63 -11.21
C VAL A 82 22.02 28.29 -10.33
N ARG A 83 22.29 29.49 -9.80
CA ARG A 83 21.32 30.27 -8.99
C ARG A 83 21.39 31.76 -9.31
N TRP A 84 20.24 32.33 -9.62
CA TRP A 84 20.05 33.77 -9.74
C TRP A 84 20.06 34.41 -8.35
N ALA A 85 20.72 35.56 -8.22
CA ALA A 85 20.57 36.44 -7.08
C ALA A 85 19.13 36.99 -7.04
N HIS A 86 18.60 37.28 -5.84
CA HIS A 86 17.22 37.77 -5.68
C HIS A 86 17.01 39.12 -6.37
N SER A 87 18.06 39.96 -6.43
CA SER A 87 18.06 41.21 -7.20
C SER A 87 17.96 41.00 -8.72
N GLY A 88 18.16 39.77 -9.21
CA GLY A 88 18.24 39.44 -10.65
C GLY A 88 19.49 39.95 -11.34
N ARG A 89 20.37 40.67 -10.63
CA ARG A 89 21.57 41.27 -11.23
C ARG A 89 22.61 40.22 -11.62
N TRP A 90 22.82 39.23 -10.75
CA TRP A 90 23.89 38.26 -10.89
C TRP A 90 23.38 36.83 -11.01
N LEU A 91 24.11 36.04 -11.78
CA LEU A 91 23.99 34.58 -11.83
C LEU A 91 25.22 33.97 -11.19
N ALA A 92 25.05 33.06 -10.25
CA ALA A 92 26.11 32.21 -9.75
C ALA A 92 26.04 30.83 -10.43
N SER A 93 27.19 30.27 -10.80
CA SER A 93 27.32 28.89 -11.28
C SER A 93 28.46 28.17 -10.57
N GLY A 94 28.21 26.94 -10.13
CA GLY A 94 29.21 26.04 -9.55
C GLY A 94 29.45 24.83 -10.45
N SER A 95 30.70 24.38 -10.53
CA SER A 95 31.13 23.32 -11.45
C SER A 95 32.05 22.33 -10.75
N ASP A 96 32.22 21.17 -11.38
CA ASP A 96 33.26 20.20 -11.02
C ASP A 96 34.69 20.70 -11.27
N ASP A 97 34.86 21.87 -11.90
CA ASP A 97 36.13 22.59 -11.98
C ASP A 97 36.55 23.31 -10.68
N GLU A 98 35.89 22.98 -9.56
CA GLU A 98 36.16 23.49 -8.20
C GLU A 98 35.86 24.99 -8.01
N ILE A 99 35.29 25.66 -9.02
CA ILE A 99 35.11 27.12 -9.03
C ILE A 99 33.62 27.47 -8.96
N VAL A 100 33.30 28.51 -8.19
CA VAL A 100 32.05 29.26 -8.37
C VAL A 100 32.31 30.49 -9.22
N MET A 101 31.51 30.67 -10.26
CA MET A 101 31.60 31.82 -11.15
C MET A 101 30.40 32.74 -10.98
N ILE A 102 30.65 34.04 -10.88
CA ILE A 102 29.62 35.09 -10.83
C ILE A 102 29.57 35.81 -12.15
N TRP A 103 28.38 35.87 -12.75
CA TRP A 103 28.12 36.50 -14.03
C TRP A 103 27.29 37.77 -13.84
N ASP A 104 27.67 38.84 -14.53
CA ASP A 104 26.93 40.11 -14.54
C ASP A 104 26.42 40.40 -15.97
N LEU A 105 25.23 40.98 -16.06
CA LEU A 105 24.62 41.35 -17.33
C LEU A 105 25.39 42.53 -17.93
N ASP A 106 25.98 42.34 -19.11
CA ASP A 106 26.63 43.40 -19.87
C ASP A 106 25.91 43.55 -21.23
N PRO A 107 25.07 44.58 -21.38
CA PRO A 107 24.33 44.81 -22.63
C PRO A 107 25.21 44.92 -23.88
N ASN A 108 26.51 45.21 -23.72
CA ASN A 108 27.47 45.34 -24.81
C ASN A 108 28.16 44.01 -25.19
N ALA A 109 28.00 42.94 -24.38
CA ALA A 109 28.66 41.65 -24.58
C ALA A 109 27.86 40.68 -25.49
N ARG A 110 26.99 41.20 -26.35
CA ARG A 110 26.25 40.42 -27.35
C ARG A 110 27.16 40.02 -28.51
N GLY A 111 26.91 38.89 -29.16
CA GLY A 111 27.68 38.48 -30.33
C GLY A 111 27.85 36.96 -30.46
N LYS A 112 28.68 36.55 -31.43
CA LYS A 112 28.97 35.13 -31.69
C LYS A 112 29.82 34.55 -30.57
N VAL A 113 29.47 33.37 -30.09
CA VAL A 113 30.24 32.62 -29.09
C VAL A 113 31.48 32.04 -29.78
N TRP A 114 32.67 32.35 -29.25
CA TRP A 114 33.94 31.91 -29.84
C TRP A 114 33.96 30.39 -30.04
N GLY A 115 34.36 29.94 -31.23
CA GLY A 115 34.45 28.50 -31.56
C GLY A 115 33.12 27.77 -31.74
N SER A 116 31.99 28.47 -31.84
CA SER A 116 30.67 27.86 -32.12
C SER A 116 29.81 28.72 -33.04
N ASP A 117 28.75 28.17 -33.60
CA ASP A 117 27.76 28.91 -34.40
C ASP A 117 26.65 29.56 -33.55
N GLU A 118 26.74 29.48 -32.22
CA GLU A 118 25.79 30.08 -31.31
C GLU A 118 25.97 31.61 -31.22
N VAL A 119 24.85 32.33 -31.13
CA VAL A 119 24.83 33.81 -31.04
C VAL A 119 24.13 34.22 -29.75
N ASN A 120 24.86 34.97 -28.93
CA ASN A 120 24.36 35.57 -27.70
C ASN A 120 23.53 36.81 -28.02
N VAL A 121 22.21 36.70 -27.82
CA VAL A 121 21.23 37.79 -27.91
C VAL A 121 21.34 38.73 -26.71
N GLU A 122 21.61 38.17 -25.54
CA GLU A 122 22.00 38.88 -24.33
C GLU A 122 23.49 38.70 -24.05
N GLY A 123 24.16 39.75 -23.57
CA GLY A 123 25.56 39.70 -23.20
C GLY A 123 25.73 39.51 -21.71
N TRP A 124 26.42 38.45 -21.31
CA TRP A 124 26.75 38.16 -19.92
C TRP A 124 28.26 37.95 -19.81
N LYS A 125 28.90 38.56 -18.81
CA LYS A 125 30.34 38.45 -18.63
C LYS A 125 30.69 37.84 -17.27
N PRO A 126 31.78 37.06 -17.19
CA PRO A 126 32.28 36.60 -15.91
C PRO A 126 32.81 37.81 -15.12
N MET A 127 32.18 38.13 -14.00
CA MET A 127 32.57 39.22 -13.12
C MET A 127 33.62 38.79 -12.11
N LYS A 128 33.43 37.61 -11.49
CA LYS A 128 34.32 37.10 -10.44
C LYS A 128 34.41 35.58 -10.50
N ARG A 129 35.60 35.06 -10.24
CA ARG A 129 35.84 33.64 -9.94
C ARG A 129 36.09 33.51 -8.44
N LEU A 130 35.26 32.72 -7.77
CA LEU A 130 35.38 32.42 -6.35
C LEU A 130 36.08 31.07 -6.23
N VAL A 131 37.32 31.12 -5.78
CA VAL A 131 38.21 29.96 -5.68
C VAL A 131 38.38 29.60 -4.21
N GLY A 132 38.31 28.32 -3.88
CA GLY A 132 38.54 27.85 -2.51
C GLY A 132 38.11 26.42 -2.24
N HIS A 133 37.17 25.89 -3.02
CA HIS A 133 36.85 24.46 -2.98
C HIS A 133 38.01 23.64 -3.56
N GLU A 134 38.18 22.41 -3.06
CA GLU A 134 39.22 21.45 -3.49
C GLU A 134 38.63 20.26 -4.27
N SER A 135 37.33 20.31 -4.56
CA SER A 135 36.57 19.33 -5.32
C SER A 135 35.29 19.97 -5.84
N ASP A 136 34.42 19.18 -6.48
CA ASP A 136 33.25 19.66 -7.21
C ASP A 136 32.33 20.53 -6.35
N VAL A 137 31.92 21.68 -6.89
CA VAL A 137 30.93 22.55 -6.25
C VAL A 137 29.53 22.06 -6.61
N THR A 138 28.86 21.44 -5.66
CA THR A 138 27.59 20.72 -5.88
C THR A 138 26.38 21.65 -5.80
N ASP A 139 26.42 22.66 -4.93
CA ASP A 139 25.32 23.59 -4.77
C ASP A 139 25.76 24.98 -4.27
N VAL A 140 24.95 25.98 -4.58
CA VAL A 140 25.17 27.39 -4.23
C VAL A 140 23.81 27.99 -3.85
N ALA A 141 23.76 28.93 -2.92
CA ALA A 141 22.52 29.64 -2.59
C ALA A 141 22.79 31.09 -2.16
N TRP A 142 21.94 32.02 -2.59
CA TRP A 142 21.95 33.42 -2.18
C TRP A 142 21.12 33.60 -0.90
N ALA A 143 21.61 34.41 0.04
CA ALA A 143 20.84 34.82 1.21
C ALA A 143 19.78 35.88 0.82
N PRO A 144 18.74 36.08 1.65
CA PRO A 144 17.81 37.20 1.49
C PRO A 144 18.55 38.53 1.36
N GLU A 145 18.03 39.45 0.53
CA GLU A 145 18.66 40.73 0.18
C GLU A 145 20.08 40.60 -0.43
N ASP A 146 20.41 39.43 -0.97
CA ASP A 146 21.71 39.09 -1.57
C ASP A 146 22.91 39.41 -0.66
N ARG A 147 22.72 39.36 0.67
CA ARG A 147 23.74 39.76 1.66
C ARG A 147 24.95 38.83 1.68
N TYR A 148 24.69 37.55 1.48
CA TYR A 148 25.69 36.49 1.48
C TYR A 148 25.43 35.55 0.32
N LEU A 149 26.48 34.87 -0.10
CA LEU A 149 26.40 33.71 -0.99
C LEU A 149 27.05 32.54 -0.26
N ALA A 150 26.39 31.39 -0.22
CA ALA A 150 26.98 30.14 0.28
C ALA A 150 27.28 29.20 -0.88
N SER A 151 28.42 28.51 -0.83
CA SER A 151 28.77 27.42 -1.74
C SER A 151 29.18 26.18 -0.97
N VAL A 152 28.82 25.01 -1.50
CA VAL A 152 29.09 23.70 -0.90
C VAL A 152 29.63 22.72 -1.93
N GLY A 153 30.44 21.75 -1.49
CA GLY A 153 31.10 20.82 -2.40
C GLY A 153 31.43 19.44 -1.84
N LEU A 154 31.98 18.61 -2.73
CA LEU A 154 32.46 17.26 -2.41
C LEU A 154 33.79 17.27 -1.61
N ASP A 155 34.35 18.45 -1.35
CA ASP A 155 35.46 18.62 -0.41
C ASP A 155 35.01 18.65 1.07
N SER A 156 33.71 18.43 1.31
CA SER A 156 33.06 18.50 2.63
C SER A 156 33.05 19.91 3.24
N MET A 157 33.33 20.95 2.43
CA MET A 157 33.44 22.33 2.90
C MET A 157 32.19 23.14 2.55
N VAL A 158 31.93 24.14 3.40
CA VAL A 158 30.97 25.21 3.15
C VAL A 158 31.72 26.53 3.15
N PHE A 159 31.62 27.30 2.07
CA PHE A 159 32.18 28.65 2.01
C PHE A 159 31.09 29.70 2.03
N ILE A 160 31.30 30.74 2.83
CA ILE A 160 30.44 31.91 2.90
C ILE A 160 31.19 33.08 2.26
N TRP A 161 30.55 33.70 1.28
CA TRP A 161 31.04 34.83 0.53
C TRP A 161 30.21 36.07 0.87
N CYS A 162 30.85 37.22 0.92
CA CYS A 162 30.17 38.49 1.02
C CYS A 162 29.36 38.73 -0.25
N GLY A 163 28.05 38.93 -0.13
CA GLY A 163 27.18 39.13 -1.29
C GLY A 163 27.38 40.48 -1.98
N TYR A 164 28.21 41.36 -1.44
CA TYR A 164 28.54 42.65 -2.04
C TYR A 164 29.93 42.68 -2.69
N THR A 165 30.95 42.26 -1.94
CA THR A 165 32.35 42.26 -2.40
C THR A 165 32.75 40.96 -3.09
N LEU A 166 31.98 39.89 -2.89
CA LEU A 166 32.28 38.52 -3.33
C LEU A 166 33.61 37.98 -2.76
N GLU A 167 34.05 38.53 -1.63
CA GLU A 167 35.20 38.01 -0.88
C GLU A 167 34.76 36.93 0.10
N ARG A 168 35.64 35.94 0.34
CA ARG A 168 35.38 34.86 1.28
C ARG A 168 35.36 35.40 2.71
N LEU A 169 34.24 35.25 3.40
CA LEU A 169 34.05 35.65 4.79
C LEU A 169 34.40 34.50 5.75
N ARG A 170 33.92 33.28 5.46
CA ARG A 170 34.11 32.11 6.32
C ARG A 170 34.30 30.82 5.54
N LYS A 171 34.97 29.88 6.18
CA LYS A 171 35.08 28.46 5.82
C LYS A 171 34.50 27.67 6.98
N LEU A 172 33.52 26.80 6.72
CA LEU A 172 32.95 25.87 7.69
C LEU A 172 33.33 24.45 7.24
N ASP A 173 34.00 23.73 8.13
CA ASP A 173 34.70 22.46 7.88
C ASP A 173 34.25 21.35 8.84
N GLN A 174 33.09 21.50 9.48
CA GLN A 174 32.61 20.57 10.50
C GLN A 174 31.80 19.40 9.91
N HIS A 175 31.46 19.41 8.62
CA HIS A 175 30.90 18.24 7.93
C HIS A 175 31.98 17.16 7.74
N GLN A 176 31.59 15.89 7.85
CA GLN A 176 32.50 14.73 7.74
C GLN A 176 32.32 13.96 6.42
N GLY A 177 31.60 14.54 5.48
CA GLY A 177 31.31 13.96 4.18
C GLY A 177 30.83 15.04 3.22
N PHE A 178 30.65 14.62 1.96
CA PHE A 178 30.31 15.49 0.85
C PHE A 178 29.06 16.32 1.13
N VAL A 179 29.18 17.64 1.05
CA VAL A 179 28.05 18.55 1.24
C VAL A 179 27.39 18.72 -0.13
N LYS A 180 26.10 18.38 -0.22
CA LYS A 180 25.36 18.20 -1.48
C LYS A 180 24.12 19.07 -1.61
N GLY A 181 23.89 19.95 -0.64
CA GLY A 181 22.83 20.94 -0.69
C GLY A 181 22.97 22.02 0.36
N VAL A 182 22.45 23.20 0.02
CA VAL A 182 22.47 24.38 0.89
C VAL A 182 21.21 25.22 0.69
N CYS A 183 20.62 25.73 1.76
CA CYS A 183 19.52 26.69 1.68
C CYS A 183 19.57 27.73 2.80
N TRP A 184 19.03 28.92 2.52
CA TRP A 184 18.97 30.02 3.48
C TRP A 184 17.59 30.12 4.13
N ASP A 185 17.60 30.51 5.39
CA ASP A 185 16.41 30.98 6.09
C ASP A 185 15.89 32.27 5.44
N PRO A 186 14.59 32.39 5.08
CA PRO A 186 14.03 33.62 4.53
C PRO A 186 14.07 34.79 5.51
N VAL A 187 14.18 34.53 6.82
CA VAL A 187 14.43 35.56 7.84
C VAL A 187 15.89 36.03 7.81
N GLY A 188 16.81 35.21 7.32
CA GLY A 188 18.25 35.48 7.24
C GLY A 188 19.03 35.16 8.53
N GLU A 189 18.40 34.54 9.53
CA GLU A 189 19.04 34.21 10.81
C GLU A 189 19.92 32.95 10.72
N PHE A 190 19.54 32.00 9.86
CA PHE A 190 20.21 30.71 9.73
C PHE A 190 20.56 30.32 8.29
N LEU A 191 21.52 29.41 8.18
CA LEU A 191 21.88 28.66 6.98
C LEU A 191 21.71 27.17 7.28
N ALA A 192 21.16 26.38 6.36
CA ALA A 192 21.10 24.93 6.47
C ALA A 192 21.94 24.26 5.38
N THR A 193 22.73 23.25 5.76
CA THR A 193 23.56 22.47 4.84
C THR A 193 23.34 20.98 5.05
N GLN A 194 23.28 20.22 3.96
CA GLN A 194 23.00 18.78 3.99
C GLN A 194 24.16 17.97 3.38
N SER A 195 24.56 16.89 4.05
CA SER A 195 25.75 16.12 3.69
C SER A 195 25.52 14.60 3.67
N ASP A 196 26.39 13.90 2.95
CA ASP A 196 26.53 12.43 2.98
C ASP A 196 27.00 11.88 4.33
N ASP A 197 27.45 12.74 5.25
CA ASP A 197 27.67 12.37 6.65
C ASP A 197 26.37 12.06 7.43
N ARG A 198 25.23 12.06 6.73
CA ARG A 198 23.87 11.80 7.25
C ARG A 198 23.42 12.87 8.24
N THR A 199 23.84 14.11 8.01
CA THR A 199 23.42 15.24 8.83
C THR A 199 22.90 16.40 8.00
N VAL A 200 21.93 17.11 8.58
CA VAL A 200 21.65 18.51 8.24
C VAL A 200 22.21 19.37 9.37
N LYS A 201 23.13 20.28 9.06
CA LYS A 201 23.69 21.23 10.02
C LYS A 201 23.08 22.60 9.82
N ILE A 202 22.74 23.25 10.93
CA ILE A 202 22.16 24.59 10.97
C ILE A 202 23.20 25.55 11.53
N TRP A 203 23.43 26.66 10.85
CA TRP A 203 24.46 27.65 11.20
C TRP A 203 23.82 29.00 11.46
N ARG A 204 24.22 29.68 12.53
CA ARG A 204 23.81 31.07 12.78
C ARG A 204 24.54 32.02 11.85
N THR A 205 23.85 32.99 11.25
CA THR A 205 24.49 33.97 10.36
C THR A 205 25.23 35.09 11.10
N THR A 206 24.99 35.23 12.41
CA THR A 206 25.61 36.26 13.25
C THR A 206 27.08 35.96 13.56
N ASP A 207 27.40 34.70 13.89
CA ASP A 207 28.74 34.25 14.28
C ASP A 207 29.28 33.09 13.43
N TRP A 208 28.46 32.49 12.56
CA TRP A 208 28.75 31.27 11.80
C TRP A 208 29.01 30.05 12.69
N GLY A 209 28.54 30.09 13.93
CA GLY A 209 28.55 28.95 14.83
C GLY A 209 27.50 27.92 14.46
N LEU A 210 27.80 26.64 14.73
CA LEU A 210 26.84 25.55 14.61
C LEU A 210 25.73 25.72 15.67
N GLU A 211 24.50 25.86 15.21
CA GLU A 211 23.29 25.95 16.04
C GLU A 211 22.79 24.55 16.41
N ALA A 212 22.63 23.69 15.41
CA ALA A 212 22.05 22.36 15.57
C ALA A 212 22.55 21.39 14.50
N GLU A 213 22.46 20.09 14.83
CA GLU A 213 22.81 18.98 13.96
C GLU A 213 21.70 17.94 13.98
N VAL A 214 21.03 17.76 12.84
CA VAL A 214 19.88 16.86 12.68
C VAL A 214 20.32 15.58 12.00
N LYS A 215 20.25 14.44 12.71
CA LYS A 215 20.69 13.12 12.22
C LYS A 215 19.59 12.11 12.00
N LYS A 216 18.63 12.07 12.94
CA LYS A 216 17.66 10.98 13.07
C LYS A 216 16.97 10.57 11.75
N PRO A 217 16.50 11.49 10.87
CA PRO A 217 15.83 11.09 9.62
C PRO A 217 16.77 10.52 8.54
N PHE A 218 18.08 10.60 8.73
CA PHE A 218 19.09 10.27 7.72
C PHE A 218 19.96 9.08 8.13
N GLU A 219 19.73 8.47 9.30
CA GLU A 219 20.55 7.38 9.84
C GLU A 219 20.69 6.22 8.85
N ASP A 220 19.62 5.89 8.14
CA ASP A 220 19.56 4.84 7.12
C ASP A 220 19.44 5.40 5.70
N SER A 221 19.79 6.68 5.50
CA SER A 221 19.71 7.29 4.17
C SER A 221 20.79 6.71 3.24
N PRO A 222 20.46 6.38 1.99
CA PRO A 222 21.45 5.90 1.03
C PRO A 222 22.46 6.99 0.69
N GLY A 223 23.73 6.60 0.56
CA GLY A 223 24.84 7.50 0.24
C GLY A 223 25.02 7.79 -1.26
N SER A 224 24.25 7.14 -2.13
CA SER A 224 24.49 7.16 -3.58
C SER A 224 23.79 8.29 -4.35
N THR A 225 23.04 9.17 -3.68
CA THR A 225 22.34 10.28 -4.37
C THR A 225 23.34 11.30 -4.87
N PHE A 226 23.04 11.92 -6.02
CA PHE A 226 23.96 12.89 -6.60
C PHE A 226 23.86 14.23 -5.89
N PHE A 227 22.63 14.66 -5.56
CA PHE A 227 22.33 15.88 -4.83
C PHE A 227 21.54 15.59 -3.55
N ARG A 228 21.49 16.59 -2.66
CA ARG A 228 20.69 16.60 -1.43
C ARG A 228 20.13 17.98 -1.19
N ARG A 229 19.42 18.50 -2.20
CA ARG A 229 18.96 19.88 -2.23
C ARG A 229 17.74 20.03 -1.33
N LEU A 230 17.97 20.60 -0.16
CA LEU A 230 16.98 21.03 0.81
C LEU A 230 16.46 22.43 0.50
N SER A 231 15.27 22.77 1.03
CA SER A 231 14.68 24.10 0.86
C SER A 231 14.00 24.56 2.14
N TRP A 232 14.09 25.86 2.43
CA TRP A 232 13.44 26.49 3.58
C TRP A 232 12.06 27.01 3.17
N SER A 233 11.08 26.82 4.03
CA SER A 233 9.72 27.31 3.79
C SER A 233 9.68 28.84 3.77
N PRO A 234 8.88 29.46 2.88
CA PRO A 234 8.79 30.92 2.75
C PRO A 234 8.24 31.60 4.01
N ASP A 235 7.56 30.85 4.87
CA ASP A 235 7.05 31.31 6.18
C ASP A 235 8.11 31.24 7.30
N GLY A 236 9.32 30.77 7.00
CA GLY A 236 10.46 30.66 7.92
C GLY A 236 10.35 29.53 8.95
N ALA A 237 9.27 28.76 8.97
CA ALA A 237 8.97 27.80 10.03
C ALA A 237 9.61 26.42 9.86
N HIS A 238 9.90 26.00 8.63
CA HIS A 238 10.30 24.62 8.31
C HIS A 238 11.42 24.55 7.28
N ILE A 239 12.22 23.50 7.35
CA ILE A 239 13.13 23.08 6.29
C ILE A 239 12.63 21.74 5.80
N THR A 240 12.45 21.58 4.49
CA THR A 240 12.24 20.25 3.91
C THR A 240 13.56 19.76 3.35
N ALA A 241 14.11 18.72 3.98
CA ALA A 241 15.35 18.09 3.58
C ALA A 241 15.06 16.84 2.75
N SER A 242 15.81 16.68 1.65
CA SER A 242 15.67 15.56 0.74
C SER A 242 16.47 14.33 1.24
N ASN A 243 16.34 13.20 0.56
CA ASN A 243 17.05 11.94 0.86
C ASN A 243 17.05 11.50 2.34
N ALA A 244 15.91 11.62 3.01
CA ALA A 244 15.68 11.01 4.32
C ALA A 244 15.01 9.64 4.15
N THR A 245 15.14 8.78 5.16
CA THR A 245 14.47 7.48 5.19
C THR A 245 13.81 7.22 6.54
N ASN A 246 12.68 6.54 6.49
CA ASN A 246 12.02 5.96 7.66
C ASN A 246 12.01 4.44 7.55
N ASN A 247 11.67 3.79 8.67
CA ASN A 247 11.60 2.34 8.76
C ASN A 247 12.89 1.68 8.23
N ARG A 248 14.04 1.96 8.86
CA ARG A 248 15.34 1.34 8.54
C ARG A 248 15.81 1.45 7.08
N GLY A 249 15.48 2.55 6.40
CA GLY A 249 15.92 2.78 5.01
C GLY A 249 14.94 2.31 3.93
N PHE A 250 13.82 1.67 4.29
CA PHE A 250 12.87 1.10 3.31
C PHE A 250 11.87 2.12 2.75
N VAL A 251 11.64 3.22 3.47
CA VAL A 251 10.69 4.26 3.04
C VAL A 251 11.46 5.54 2.78
N PHE A 252 11.53 5.96 1.52
CA PHE A 252 12.09 7.25 1.15
C PHE A 252 11.12 8.36 1.52
N ILE A 253 11.64 9.35 2.23
CA ILE A 253 10.86 10.47 2.73
C ILE A 253 11.57 11.79 2.49
N ALA A 254 10.81 12.87 2.44
CA ALA A 254 11.36 14.20 2.67
C ALA A 254 11.09 14.56 4.13
N ALA A 255 12.16 14.83 4.88
CA ALA A 255 12.10 15.15 6.29
C ALA A 255 11.77 16.64 6.46
N VAL A 256 10.67 16.96 7.12
CA VAL A 256 10.30 18.34 7.45
C VAL A 256 10.83 18.65 8.85
N ILE A 257 11.87 19.48 8.91
CA ILE A 257 12.55 19.91 10.13
C ILE A 257 11.93 21.23 10.59
N THR A 258 11.56 21.34 11.86
CA THR A 258 10.92 22.54 12.42
C THR A 258 11.95 23.50 13.01
N ARG A 259 11.86 24.80 12.66
CA ARG A 259 12.71 25.86 13.20
C ARG A 259 12.65 25.88 14.73
N GLY A 260 13.80 26.06 15.38
CA GLY A 260 13.93 26.20 16.84
C GLY A 260 13.96 24.86 17.58
N ALA A 261 13.07 23.93 17.23
CA ALA A 261 13.14 22.56 17.75
C ALA A 261 14.24 21.73 17.06
N TRP A 262 14.50 22.02 15.77
CA TRP A 262 15.44 21.29 14.91
C TRP A 262 15.20 19.77 14.89
N THR A 263 13.95 19.36 15.06
CA THR A 263 13.48 17.98 14.95
C THR A 263 12.64 17.80 13.70
N SER A 264 12.63 16.58 13.16
CA SER A 264 11.71 16.19 12.09
C SER A 264 10.67 15.23 12.62
N ASP A 265 9.51 15.80 12.97
CA ASP A 265 8.34 15.06 13.42
C ASP A 265 7.36 14.81 12.27
N ILE A 266 7.52 15.53 11.16
CA ILE A 266 6.70 15.42 9.95
C ILE A 266 7.57 14.85 8.82
N SER A 267 7.04 13.87 8.11
CA SER A 267 7.68 13.25 6.95
C SER A 267 6.72 13.22 5.77
N LEU A 268 7.17 13.67 4.60
CA LEU A 268 6.40 13.55 3.35
C LEU A 268 6.76 12.20 2.71
N VAL A 269 5.74 11.34 2.56
CA VAL A 269 5.89 9.94 2.12
C VAL A 269 5.11 9.74 0.82
N GLY A 270 5.72 9.13 -0.20
CA GLY A 270 4.99 8.79 -1.44
C GLY A 270 5.86 8.45 -2.65
N HIS A 271 7.13 8.86 -2.63
CA HIS A 271 8.10 8.51 -3.67
C HIS A 271 8.57 7.06 -3.54
N GLU A 272 8.81 6.42 -4.68
CA GLU A 272 9.23 5.02 -4.78
C GLU A 272 10.75 4.86 -4.63
N ASN A 273 11.49 5.97 -4.73
CA ASN A 273 12.94 6.01 -4.61
C ASN A 273 13.40 7.32 -3.92
N THR A 274 14.70 7.47 -3.75
CA THR A 274 15.35 8.62 -3.10
C THR A 274 14.87 9.95 -3.67
N ILE A 275 14.56 10.87 -2.76
CA ILE A 275 14.19 12.24 -3.09
C ILE A 275 15.49 13.03 -3.20
N GLU A 276 15.78 13.60 -4.35
CA GLU A 276 17.02 14.34 -4.62
C GLU A 276 16.86 15.82 -4.29
N VAL A 277 15.66 16.37 -4.53
CA VAL A 277 15.38 17.80 -4.44
C VAL A 277 14.08 18.10 -3.70
N ALA A 278 14.11 19.13 -2.86
CA ALA A 278 12.95 19.81 -2.32
C ALA A 278 13.04 21.29 -2.69
N SER A 279 11.92 21.88 -3.12
CA SER A 279 11.86 23.27 -3.54
C SER A 279 10.52 23.88 -3.11
N TYR A 280 10.57 24.79 -2.13
CA TYR A 280 9.39 25.54 -1.73
C TYR A 280 8.99 26.59 -2.75
N ASN A 281 7.69 26.80 -2.87
CA ASN A 281 7.14 27.96 -3.55
C ASN A 281 7.60 29.24 -2.83
N PRO A 282 7.93 30.34 -3.55
CA PRO A 282 8.44 31.57 -2.91
C PRO A 282 7.40 32.31 -2.06
N HIS A 283 6.11 31.97 -2.21
CA HIS A 283 5.01 32.59 -1.48
C HIS A 283 4.47 31.72 -0.34
N ILE A 284 3.98 32.39 0.71
CA ILE A 284 3.05 31.79 1.67
C ILE A 284 1.62 31.80 1.12
N PHE A 285 0.78 30.88 1.60
CA PHE A 285 -0.59 30.70 1.14
C PHE A 285 -1.57 30.89 2.30
N LEU A 286 -2.60 31.70 2.11
CA LEU A 286 -3.71 31.92 3.02
C LEU A 286 -4.86 30.97 2.69
N ARG A 287 -5.27 30.14 3.65
CA ARG A 287 -6.42 29.24 3.46
C ARG A 287 -7.73 29.99 3.35
N ASN A 288 -7.86 31.07 4.13
CA ASN A 288 -8.97 31.99 4.05
C ASN A 288 -8.40 33.40 3.87
N PRO A 289 -8.47 33.97 2.65
CA PRO A 289 -8.00 35.32 2.36
C PRO A 289 -8.67 36.40 3.21
N SER A 290 -9.87 36.14 3.72
CA SER A 290 -10.65 37.08 4.54
C SER A 290 -10.29 37.01 6.03
N ALA A 291 -9.53 36.00 6.47
CA ALA A 291 -9.12 35.83 7.85
C ALA A 291 -7.73 36.44 8.09
N ALA A 292 -7.45 36.79 9.36
CA ALA A 292 -6.19 37.39 9.74
C ALA A 292 -4.98 36.50 9.40
N VAL A 293 -3.84 37.16 9.16
CA VAL A 293 -2.55 36.52 8.87
C VAL A 293 -2.01 35.93 10.18
N ALA A 294 -2.26 34.63 10.37
CA ALA A 294 -1.86 33.89 11.55
C ALA A 294 -1.36 32.49 11.17
N THR A 295 -0.58 31.86 12.04
CA THR A 295 -0.02 30.50 11.80
C THR A 295 -1.09 29.44 11.57
N SER A 296 -2.33 29.65 12.05
CA SER A 296 -3.47 28.77 11.79
C SER A 296 -4.06 28.92 10.37
N ASN A 297 -3.89 30.09 9.74
CA ASN A 297 -4.43 30.43 8.42
C ASN A 297 -3.39 30.34 7.30
N ILE A 298 -2.10 30.28 7.63
CA ILE A 298 -1.01 30.18 6.65
C ILE A 298 -0.65 28.70 6.38
N CYS A 299 -0.24 28.44 5.14
CA CYS A 299 0.44 27.23 4.74
C CYS A 299 1.51 27.53 3.68
N SER A 300 2.33 26.54 3.37
CA SER A 300 3.37 26.63 2.34
C SER A 300 3.24 25.46 1.39
N VAL A 301 3.67 25.68 0.14
CA VAL A 301 3.68 24.67 -0.91
C VAL A 301 5.12 24.25 -1.19
N VAL A 302 5.38 22.95 -1.25
CA VAL A 302 6.70 22.38 -1.55
C VAL A 302 6.60 21.37 -2.68
N ALA A 303 7.49 21.48 -3.66
CA ALA A 303 7.68 20.49 -4.70
C ALA A 303 8.85 19.58 -4.36
N LEU A 304 8.69 18.29 -4.62
CA LEU A 304 9.69 17.25 -4.44
C LEU A 304 9.98 16.58 -5.77
N GLY A 305 11.25 16.30 -6.02
CA GLY A 305 11.73 15.56 -7.19
C GLY A 305 12.61 14.40 -6.77
N ALA A 306 12.40 13.24 -7.38
CA ALA A 306 13.03 11.99 -6.96
C ALA A 306 13.66 11.18 -8.12
N ASP A 307 14.47 10.20 -7.75
CA ASP A 307 15.11 9.22 -8.64
C ASP A 307 14.08 8.27 -9.29
N ASP A 308 12.86 8.22 -8.76
CA ASP A 308 11.74 7.47 -9.36
C ASP A 308 11.14 8.15 -10.61
N ARG A 309 11.72 9.27 -11.06
CA ARG A 309 11.31 10.05 -12.24
C ARG A 309 9.99 10.79 -12.05
N SER A 310 9.55 10.99 -10.81
CA SER A 310 8.30 11.67 -10.49
C SER A 310 8.50 12.99 -9.74
N VAL A 311 7.59 13.92 -10.00
CA VAL A 311 7.47 15.19 -9.27
C VAL A 311 6.20 15.12 -8.43
N SER A 312 6.29 15.48 -7.16
CA SER A 312 5.11 15.65 -6.30
C SER A 312 5.07 17.05 -5.70
N VAL A 313 3.87 17.61 -5.54
CA VAL A 313 3.66 18.93 -4.96
C VAL A 313 2.77 18.77 -3.73
N TRP A 314 3.21 19.32 -2.61
CA TRP A 314 2.60 19.16 -1.29
C TRP A 314 2.26 20.52 -0.69
N GLN A 315 1.22 20.54 0.13
CA GLN A 315 0.89 21.67 0.97
C GLN A 315 1.09 21.26 2.43
N THR A 316 1.81 22.05 3.23
CA THR A 316 2.27 21.69 4.59
C THR A 316 1.17 21.28 5.57
N LYS A 317 -0.09 21.59 5.26
CA LYS A 317 -1.24 21.33 6.11
C LYS A 317 -2.26 20.35 5.50
N SER A 318 -1.93 19.78 4.34
CA SER A 318 -2.69 18.71 3.71
C SER A 318 -2.02 17.38 4.01
N ALA A 319 -2.81 16.35 4.34
CA ALA A 319 -2.30 14.99 4.49
C ALA A 319 -2.01 14.30 3.14
N ARG A 320 -2.41 14.92 2.02
CA ARG A 320 -2.24 14.40 0.66
C ARG A 320 -1.47 15.39 -0.22
N PRO A 321 -0.66 14.90 -1.16
CA PRO A 321 -0.07 15.77 -2.17
C PRO A 321 -1.18 16.43 -3.00
N LEU A 322 -0.97 17.68 -3.38
CA LEU A 322 -1.81 18.36 -4.36
C LEU A 322 -1.69 17.66 -5.71
N ILE A 323 -0.45 17.29 -6.10
CA ILE A 323 -0.14 16.72 -7.41
C ILE A 323 0.91 15.63 -7.27
N VAL A 324 0.76 14.56 -8.05
CA VAL A 324 1.78 13.53 -8.26
C VAL A 324 1.87 13.27 -9.76
N ALA A 325 2.94 13.77 -10.39
CA ALA A 325 3.26 13.51 -11.78
C ALA A 325 4.31 12.41 -11.86
N LYS A 326 3.91 11.21 -12.30
CA LYS A 326 4.80 10.05 -12.43
C LYS A 326 5.41 9.98 -13.82
N GLU A 327 6.62 9.42 -13.90
CA GLU A 327 7.36 9.19 -15.15
C GLU A 327 7.47 10.44 -16.04
N VAL A 328 7.72 11.60 -15.42
CA VAL A 328 7.89 12.89 -16.12
C VAL A 328 9.14 12.87 -17.02
N PHE A 329 10.15 12.10 -16.61
CA PHE A 329 11.46 12.00 -17.23
C PHE A 329 11.88 10.55 -17.48
N GLU A 330 12.86 10.35 -18.34
CA GLU A 330 13.45 9.03 -18.60
C GLU A 330 14.48 8.64 -17.53
N ARG A 331 15.00 9.64 -16.80
CA ARG A 331 15.98 9.49 -15.71
C ARG A 331 15.65 10.42 -14.54
N GLN A 332 16.45 10.37 -13.47
CA GLN A 332 16.19 11.11 -12.25
C GLN A 332 16.05 12.62 -12.45
N ILE A 333 15.27 13.24 -11.58
CA ILE A 333 15.17 14.69 -11.47
C ILE A 333 16.39 15.20 -10.71
N MET A 334 17.04 16.22 -11.25
CA MET A 334 18.24 16.81 -10.67
C MET A 334 17.92 18.09 -9.91
N ASP A 335 17.01 18.92 -10.42
CA ASP A 335 16.72 20.24 -9.83
C ASP A 335 15.28 20.70 -10.08
N LEU A 336 14.78 21.54 -9.18
CA LEU A 336 13.45 22.16 -9.25
C LEU A 336 13.55 23.66 -8.93
N SER A 337 12.90 24.50 -9.73
CA SER A 337 12.84 25.94 -9.51
C SER A 337 11.44 26.47 -9.77
N TRP A 338 10.87 27.14 -8.78
CA TRP A 338 9.65 27.92 -8.95
C TRP A 338 9.97 29.26 -9.64
N SER A 339 9.02 29.77 -10.42
CA SER A 339 8.97 31.18 -10.83
C SER A 339 8.66 32.05 -9.62
N TRP A 340 9.08 33.31 -9.68
CA TRP A 340 8.92 34.25 -8.56
C TRP A 340 7.46 34.51 -8.19
N ASP A 341 6.54 34.49 -9.17
CA ASP A 341 5.10 34.60 -8.95
C ASP A 341 4.45 33.35 -8.32
N GLY A 342 5.22 32.28 -8.11
CA GLY A 342 4.77 31.03 -7.52
C GLY A 342 3.85 30.21 -8.42
N MET A 343 3.66 30.57 -9.69
CA MET A 343 2.66 29.92 -10.56
C MET A 343 3.25 28.90 -11.53
N THR A 344 4.56 28.91 -11.76
CA THR A 344 5.22 27.99 -12.68
C THR A 344 6.35 27.25 -11.97
N LEU A 345 6.36 25.92 -12.07
CA LEU A 345 7.43 25.06 -11.58
C LEU A 345 8.22 24.48 -12.76
N TYR A 346 9.54 24.66 -12.73
CA TYR A 346 10.48 24.11 -13.71
C TYR A 346 11.27 22.97 -13.10
N ALA A 347 11.38 21.86 -13.82
CA ALA A 347 12.12 20.67 -13.42
C ALA A 347 13.18 20.30 -14.46
N ALA A 348 14.37 19.90 -14.02
CA ALA A 348 15.45 19.43 -14.88
C ALA A 348 15.83 17.98 -14.56
N SER A 349 16.24 17.22 -15.57
CA SER A 349 16.62 15.81 -15.43
C SER A 349 17.99 15.48 -16.01
N SER A 350 18.59 14.41 -15.48
CA SER A 350 19.82 13.83 -16.01
C SER A 350 19.66 13.23 -17.41
N ASP A 351 18.43 13.06 -17.91
CA ASP A 351 18.14 12.69 -19.30
C ASP A 351 18.41 13.82 -20.31
N GLY A 352 18.68 15.03 -19.82
CA GLY A 352 18.99 16.20 -20.64
C GLY A 352 17.77 16.98 -21.11
N THR A 353 16.61 16.77 -20.50
CA THR A 353 15.38 17.51 -20.77
C THR A 353 14.90 18.30 -19.55
N ILE A 354 13.99 19.24 -19.78
CA ILE A 354 13.26 19.95 -18.72
C ILE A 354 11.76 19.71 -18.86
N ALA A 355 11.02 19.84 -17.77
CA ALA A 355 9.58 19.82 -17.74
C ALA A 355 9.07 21.05 -16.98
N VAL A 356 7.91 21.56 -17.38
CA VAL A 356 7.33 22.79 -16.86
C VAL A 356 5.88 22.53 -16.48
N PHE A 357 5.54 22.84 -15.24
CA PHE A 357 4.19 22.75 -14.68
C PHE A 357 3.69 24.17 -14.45
N ASN A 358 2.71 24.61 -15.24
CA ASN A 358 2.12 25.93 -15.12
C ASN A 358 0.75 25.80 -14.47
N PHE A 359 0.60 26.37 -13.29
CA PHE A 359 -0.62 26.32 -12.50
C PHE A 359 -1.59 27.43 -12.91
N GLU A 360 -2.87 27.14 -12.81
CA GLU A 360 -3.91 28.16 -12.88
C GLU A 360 -4.15 28.73 -11.46
N ALA A 361 -4.68 29.95 -11.39
CA ALA A 361 -4.83 30.67 -10.12
C ALA A 361 -5.79 29.98 -9.13
N ASP A 362 -6.71 29.16 -9.65
CA ASP A 362 -7.67 28.33 -8.90
C ASP A 362 -7.05 27.02 -8.37
N GLU A 363 -5.94 26.56 -8.94
CA GLU A 363 -5.24 25.36 -8.46
C GLU A 363 -4.31 25.66 -7.28
N LEU A 364 -3.79 26.88 -7.23
CA LEU A 364 -2.92 27.41 -6.18
C LEU A 364 -3.57 28.61 -5.48
N GLU A 365 -4.81 28.42 -5.03
CA GLU A 365 -5.55 29.48 -4.34
C GLU A 365 -4.87 29.98 -3.07
N GLY A 366 -5.01 31.28 -2.81
CA GLY A 366 -4.59 31.90 -1.56
C GLY A 366 -3.15 32.38 -1.53
N ILE A 367 -2.44 32.50 -2.66
CA ILE A 367 -1.10 33.11 -2.71
C ILE A 367 -1.13 34.49 -2.03
N ALA A 368 -0.30 34.66 -1.00
CA ALA A 368 -0.19 35.92 -0.27
C ALA A 368 0.85 36.84 -0.94
N PRO A 369 0.60 38.16 -0.97
CA PRO A 369 1.61 39.14 -1.37
C PRO A 369 2.86 39.08 -0.46
N HIS A 370 4.04 39.38 -1.00
CA HIS A 370 5.29 39.39 -0.22
C HIS A 370 5.26 40.34 0.98
N SER A 371 4.53 41.44 0.92
CA SER A 371 4.37 42.36 2.07
C SER A 371 3.74 41.67 3.29
N ILE A 372 2.79 40.76 3.06
CA ILE A 372 2.18 39.95 4.12
C ILE A 372 3.16 38.92 4.67
N GLN A 373 3.97 38.33 3.78
CA GLN A 373 5.04 37.41 4.18
C GLN A 373 6.11 38.12 5.01
N GLU A 374 6.60 39.28 4.60
CA GLU A 374 7.55 40.11 5.37
C GLU A 374 6.98 40.49 6.74
N GLN A 375 5.70 40.91 6.78
CA GLN A 375 5.02 41.18 8.04
C GLN A 375 4.98 39.94 8.93
N TYR A 376 4.70 38.76 8.37
CA TYR A 376 4.70 37.52 9.14
C TYR A 376 6.10 37.13 9.61
N LEU A 377 7.12 37.26 8.76
CA LEU A 377 8.52 36.95 9.11
C LEU A 377 9.06 37.88 10.20
N SER A 378 8.56 39.12 10.29
CA SER A 378 8.94 40.06 11.36
C SER A 378 8.69 39.52 12.78
N LYS A 379 7.78 38.55 12.94
CA LYS A 379 7.50 37.89 14.23
C LYS A 379 8.71 37.15 14.81
N PHE A 380 9.66 36.74 13.97
CA PHE A 380 10.88 36.06 14.40
C PHE A 380 11.89 37.04 15.03
N GLY A 381 11.69 38.35 14.86
CA GLY A 381 12.43 39.40 15.59
C GLY A 381 13.92 39.51 15.22
N PHE A 382 14.38 38.80 14.20
CA PHE A 382 15.76 38.89 13.75
C PHE A 382 15.97 40.16 12.92
N VAL A 383 16.98 40.94 13.31
CA VAL A 383 17.39 42.14 12.57
C VAL A 383 18.76 41.86 11.98
N PRO A 384 18.90 41.76 10.65
CA PRO A 384 20.18 41.50 10.05
C PRO A 384 21.13 42.70 10.25
N PRO A 385 22.46 42.48 10.25
CA PRO A 385 23.43 43.57 10.43
C PRO A 385 23.22 44.72 9.42
N SER A 386 23.50 45.96 9.80
CA SER A 386 23.38 47.10 8.87
C SER A 386 24.28 46.91 7.65
N ILE A 387 23.71 47.06 6.46
CA ILE A 387 24.48 47.02 5.20
C ILE A 387 25.28 48.34 5.12
N PRO A 388 26.58 48.33 4.77
CA PRO A 388 27.32 49.57 4.64
C PRO A 388 26.70 50.44 3.51
N SER A 389 26.57 51.75 3.75
CA SER A 389 25.75 52.68 2.93
C SER A 389 26.18 52.81 1.46
N ASN A 390 27.36 52.32 1.09
CA ASN A 390 27.90 52.25 -0.26
C ASN A 390 27.55 50.95 -1.02
N TRP A 391 26.85 50.01 -0.39
CA TRP A 391 26.50 48.71 -0.95
C TRP A 391 24.99 48.46 -0.90
N SER A 392 24.22 49.14 -1.74
CA SER A 392 22.80 48.83 -1.96
C SER A 392 22.58 48.38 -3.40
N HIS A 393 21.82 47.30 -3.61
CA HIS A 393 21.37 46.87 -4.94
C HIS A 393 20.25 47.76 -5.51
N ALA A 394 19.79 48.78 -4.77
CA ALA A 394 18.74 49.71 -5.20
C ALA A 394 19.23 50.69 -6.28
N ALA A 395 18.56 50.70 -7.43
CA ALA A 395 18.65 51.80 -8.38
C ALA A 395 18.05 53.07 -7.73
N GLN A 396 18.82 54.15 -7.65
CA GLN A 396 18.35 55.44 -7.14
C GLN A 396 17.14 55.95 -7.93
N SER A 397 15.97 55.99 -7.29
CA SER A 397 14.79 56.69 -7.78
C SER A 397 15.00 58.21 -7.66
N GLN A 398 15.10 58.90 -8.79
CA GLN A 398 15.15 60.36 -8.80
C GLN A 398 13.78 60.93 -8.40
N GLN A 399 13.79 61.84 -7.43
CA GLN A 399 12.65 62.66 -7.01
C GLN A 399 11.98 63.35 -8.21
N GLN A 400 10.67 63.20 -8.33
CA GLN A 400 9.84 63.97 -9.26
C GLN A 400 9.76 65.43 -8.79
N ALA A 401 10.13 66.35 -9.68
CA ALA A 401 9.72 67.75 -9.59
C ALA A 401 8.28 67.91 -10.14
N PRO A 402 7.50 68.89 -9.67
CA PRO A 402 6.05 68.93 -9.90
C PRO A 402 5.67 69.31 -11.34
N SER A 403 4.57 68.70 -11.77
CA SER A 403 3.91 68.80 -13.07
C SER A 403 3.43 70.20 -13.43
N GLN A 404 3.70 70.62 -14.68
CA GLN A 404 2.89 71.62 -15.37
C GLN A 404 1.96 70.93 -16.39
N SER A 405 0.69 71.22 -16.23
CA SER A 405 -0.45 70.80 -17.04
C SER A 405 -0.49 71.50 -18.40
N GLN A 406 -0.64 70.75 -19.49
CA GLN A 406 -1.37 71.24 -20.67
C GLN A 406 -2.23 70.11 -21.26
N THR A 407 -3.53 70.40 -21.29
CA THR A 407 -4.63 69.67 -21.92
C THR A 407 -4.71 69.99 -23.41
N THR A 408 -4.96 68.98 -24.25
CA THR A 408 -5.90 69.05 -25.41
C THR A 408 -6.24 67.62 -25.84
N GLY A 409 -7.54 67.29 -25.93
CA GLY A 409 -8.06 65.94 -26.20
C GLY A 409 -8.38 65.63 -27.67
N PHE A 410 -8.81 64.39 -27.92
CA PHE A 410 -9.97 64.01 -28.75
C PHE A 410 -10.13 62.46 -28.75
N ASP A 411 -11.37 62.00 -28.78
CA ASP A 411 -11.85 60.61 -28.67
C ASP A 411 -11.54 59.68 -29.86
N GLY A 412 -11.53 58.37 -29.60
CA GLY A 412 -11.66 57.31 -30.62
C GLY A 412 -11.46 55.88 -30.09
N GLN A 413 -12.52 55.07 -30.04
CA GLN A 413 -12.52 53.63 -29.74
C GLN A 413 -11.69 52.82 -30.75
N ALA A 414 -10.88 51.84 -30.28
CA ALA A 414 -10.82 50.46 -30.76
C ALA A 414 -9.67 49.67 -30.10
N ASN A 415 -9.92 48.38 -29.86
CA ASN A 415 -9.05 47.29 -29.39
C ASN A 415 -7.54 47.42 -29.67
N GLY A 416 -6.74 47.03 -28.67
CA GLY A 416 -5.32 46.73 -28.85
C GLY A 416 -4.59 46.55 -27.52
N ASP A 417 -4.61 45.33 -26.98
CA ASP A 417 -3.63 44.89 -25.98
C ASP A 417 -2.22 45.04 -26.58
N SER A 418 -1.47 46.03 -26.07
CA SER A 418 -0.06 46.19 -26.40
C SER A 418 0.78 45.87 -25.16
N GLU A 419 1.27 44.63 -25.16
CA GLU A 419 2.33 44.12 -24.29
C GLU A 419 3.54 45.05 -24.30
N ARG A 420 3.93 45.57 -23.13
CA ARG A 420 5.24 46.21 -22.94
C ARG A 420 6.26 45.17 -22.49
N VAL A 421 7.18 44.83 -23.40
CA VAL A 421 8.47 44.26 -23.01
C VAL A 421 9.28 45.36 -22.34
N ASN A 422 9.49 45.27 -21.02
CA ASN A 422 10.37 46.20 -20.32
C ASN A 422 11.82 45.99 -20.80
N THR A 423 12.25 46.85 -21.72
CA THR A 423 13.65 46.99 -22.11
C THR A 423 14.35 47.87 -21.09
N LEU A 424 15.26 47.31 -20.31
CA LEU A 424 16.14 48.09 -19.43
C LEU A 424 17.06 48.98 -20.28
N VAL A 425 16.89 50.30 -20.19
CA VAL A 425 17.76 51.29 -20.86
C VAL A 425 18.79 51.81 -19.85
N ALA A 426 20.07 51.50 -20.09
CA ALA A 426 21.18 52.08 -19.33
C ALA A 426 21.44 53.54 -19.74
N LYS A 427 21.58 54.43 -18.76
CA LYS A 427 21.84 55.87 -18.92
C LYS A 427 23.22 56.10 -19.56
N LYS A 428 23.25 56.82 -20.69
CA LYS A 428 24.45 57.29 -21.40
C LYS A 428 25.20 58.33 -20.55
N ASN A 429 26.46 58.08 -20.20
CA ASN A 429 27.43 59.13 -19.94
C ASN A 429 28.52 59.11 -21.02
N LYS A 430 28.58 60.17 -21.82
CA LYS A 430 29.64 60.41 -22.81
C LYS A 430 30.85 61.02 -22.10
N SER A 431 32.01 60.37 -22.17
CA SER A 431 33.30 61.08 -22.22
C SER A 431 34.35 60.24 -22.98
N LYS A 432 35.48 60.85 -23.33
CA LYS A 432 36.16 60.74 -24.63
C LYS A 432 37.10 59.53 -24.79
N LYS A 433 37.27 59.13 -26.06
CA LYS A 433 38.26 58.19 -26.61
C LYS A 433 39.71 58.46 -26.16
N LYS A 434 40.49 57.39 -25.99
CA LYS A 434 41.79 57.16 -26.68
C LYS A 434 42.17 55.67 -26.71
N ARG A 435 42.68 55.23 -27.87
CA ARG A 435 43.24 53.90 -28.20
C ARG A 435 44.63 53.74 -27.59
N LEU A 436 45.01 52.53 -27.15
CA LEU A 436 46.16 51.73 -27.64
C LEU A 436 46.49 50.56 -26.69
N GLY A 437 46.92 49.42 -27.27
CA GLY A 437 48.12 48.71 -26.80
C GLY A 437 47.95 47.48 -25.91
N LEU A 438 48.27 46.32 -26.48
CA LEU A 438 48.53 45.01 -25.89
C LEU A 438 49.75 45.04 -24.93
N THR A 439 49.74 44.35 -23.77
CA THR A 439 50.78 43.41 -23.27
C THR A 439 50.64 43.00 -21.78
N GLN A 440 50.72 41.68 -21.56
CA GLN A 440 51.49 40.88 -20.59
C GLN A 440 51.58 41.23 -19.07
N MET A 441 51.27 40.19 -18.28
CA MET A 441 51.75 39.74 -16.94
C MET A 441 52.57 40.66 -16.02
N GLY A 442 52.25 40.60 -14.71
CA GLY A 442 53.24 40.81 -13.64
C GLY A 442 52.68 41.10 -12.25
N SER A 443 52.64 40.07 -11.39
CA SER A 443 52.99 40.06 -9.95
C SER A 443 52.44 41.09 -8.94
N VAL A 444 51.73 40.54 -7.94
CA VAL A 444 51.65 40.88 -6.48
C VAL A 444 53.00 41.40 -5.92
N PRO A 445 53.11 42.16 -4.78
CA PRO A 445 52.45 41.87 -3.49
C PRO A 445 52.15 43.01 -2.46
N SER A 446 51.19 42.70 -1.57
CA SER A 446 51.18 42.77 -0.08
C SER A 446 51.27 44.07 0.76
N SER A 447 50.55 43.98 1.89
CA SER A 447 50.74 44.57 3.24
C SER A 447 50.22 46.00 3.50
N ALA A 448 49.71 46.40 4.67
CA ALA A 448 49.25 45.77 5.92
C ALA A 448 48.69 46.89 6.85
N MET A 449 47.88 46.51 7.85
CA MET A 449 47.66 47.21 9.16
C MET A 449 46.96 48.60 9.15
N ALA A 450 46.16 49.04 10.13
CA ALA A 450 45.86 48.61 11.51
C ALA A 450 44.62 49.36 12.10
N GLN A 451 44.00 48.72 13.10
CA GLN A 451 43.48 49.23 14.40
C GLN A 451 42.27 50.19 14.54
N ILE A 452 41.17 49.60 15.07
CA ILE A 452 40.26 49.90 16.22
C ILE A 452 40.76 51.01 17.22
N PRO A 453 39.96 51.72 18.09
CA PRO A 453 38.80 51.21 18.87
C PRO A 453 37.67 52.14 19.44
N SER A 454 36.70 51.46 20.10
CA SER A 454 35.89 51.83 21.32
C SER A 454 34.78 52.90 21.21
N SER A 455 33.65 52.92 21.97
CA SER A 455 33.05 52.10 23.05
C SER A 455 31.61 52.59 23.41
N SER A 456 30.88 51.74 24.16
CA SER A 456 29.96 52.00 25.30
C SER A 456 28.49 52.50 25.15
N THR A 457 27.59 51.64 25.65
CA THR A 457 26.20 51.75 26.21
C THR A 457 26.10 52.66 27.47
N PRO A 458 24.97 52.88 28.23
CA PRO A 458 23.73 52.06 28.46
C PRO A 458 22.38 52.74 28.89
N SER A 459 21.36 51.88 29.22
CA SER A 459 20.25 52.03 30.23
C SER A 459 18.96 52.78 29.82
N SER A 460 17.71 52.56 30.32
CA SER A 460 17.07 51.78 31.41
C SER A 460 15.51 51.71 31.26
N LEU A 461 14.86 50.80 32.02
CA LEU A 461 13.40 50.49 32.29
C LEU A 461 12.59 51.66 32.96
N PRO A 462 11.25 51.61 33.31
CA PRO A 462 10.39 50.49 33.77
C PRO A 462 8.83 50.51 33.50
N LYS A 463 8.11 49.46 33.98
CA LYS A 463 6.63 49.20 34.07
C LYS A 463 5.96 49.88 35.31
N PRO A 464 4.60 50.00 35.44
CA PRO A 464 3.73 48.98 36.13
C PRO A 464 2.21 48.86 35.71
N LYS A 465 1.50 47.93 36.39
CA LYS A 465 0.14 47.28 36.33
C LYS A 465 -1.04 48.10 37.00
N PRO A 466 -2.21 47.53 37.46
CA PRO A 466 -3.33 46.67 36.92
C PRO A 466 -4.77 47.12 37.39
N GLU A 467 -5.86 46.33 37.14
CA GLU A 467 -7.11 46.03 37.98
C GLU A 467 -8.22 45.40 37.07
N THR A 468 -8.80 44.18 37.24
CA THR A 468 -9.78 43.53 38.19
C THR A 468 -11.25 44.02 38.11
N THR A 469 -12.23 43.22 37.66
CA THR A 469 -13.28 42.40 38.41
C THR A 469 -14.52 42.31 37.48
N GLY A 470 -15.52 41.43 37.53
CA GLY A 470 -16.07 40.53 38.55
C GLY A 470 -17.19 39.60 37.99
N SER A 471 -18.00 39.07 38.90
CA SER A 471 -18.69 37.77 38.93
C SER A 471 -20.21 37.72 38.60
N PHE A 472 -20.70 36.48 38.43
CA PHE A 472 -22.08 35.89 38.38
C PHE A 472 -23.22 36.55 39.20
N PRO A 473 -24.52 36.34 38.83
CA PRO A 473 -25.35 35.23 39.37
C PRO A 473 -26.49 34.64 38.47
N THR A 474 -27.01 33.45 38.83
CA THR A 474 -28.36 32.85 38.55
C THR A 474 -29.33 33.19 39.73
N PRO A 475 -30.65 32.80 39.88
CA PRO A 475 -31.50 31.74 39.26
C PRO A 475 -33.05 32.05 39.11
N GLU A 476 -33.88 31.00 38.85
CA GLU A 476 -35.36 30.84 39.11
C GLU A 476 -36.40 31.69 38.31
N GLU A 477 -37.65 31.34 37.99
CA GLU A 477 -38.64 30.28 38.27
C GLU A 477 -39.82 30.35 37.24
N GLN A 478 -40.70 29.33 37.18
CA GLN A 478 -41.88 29.12 36.28
C GLN A 478 -43.14 29.99 36.66
N PRO A 479 -44.47 29.74 36.38
CA PRO A 479 -45.22 28.62 35.72
C PRO A 479 -46.61 28.93 35.02
N PHE A 480 -47.34 27.84 34.65
CA PHE A 480 -48.78 27.62 34.33
C PHE A 480 -49.44 28.17 33.02
N ASP A 481 -50.48 27.57 32.40
CA ASP A 481 -51.09 26.24 32.23
C ASP A 481 -52.44 26.44 31.49
N SER A 482 -52.94 25.45 30.72
CA SER A 482 -54.31 24.89 30.81
C SER A 482 -54.79 24.11 29.56
N LYS A 483 -55.18 22.87 29.88
CA LYS A 483 -55.70 21.66 29.20
C LYS A 483 -57.26 21.71 28.99
N PRO A 484 -58.04 20.66 28.55
CA PRO A 484 -57.99 19.19 28.83
C PRO A 484 -58.25 18.24 27.62
N ALA A 485 -57.78 16.97 27.57
CA ALA A 485 -58.07 15.73 28.35
C ALA A 485 -59.54 15.24 28.20
N PRO A 486 -59.88 13.93 28.28
CA PRO A 486 -59.28 12.86 29.12
C PRO A 486 -59.09 11.51 28.37
N GLY A 487 -58.55 10.41 28.93
CA GLY A 487 -58.11 9.99 30.26
C GLY A 487 -57.62 8.52 30.15
N TRP A 488 -56.51 8.14 30.80
CA TRP A 488 -56.42 7.34 32.05
C TRP A 488 -56.61 5.81 31.84
N GLY A 489 -55.83 4.89 32.43
CA GLY A 489 -54.72 4.97 33.37
C GLY A 489 -54.35 3.58 33.91
N ARG A 490 -53.08 3.44 34.31
CA ARG A 490 -52.48 2.63 35.41
C ARG A 490 -52.94 1.20 35.79
N ARG A 491 -51.88 0.38 35.95
CA ARG A 491 -51.51 -0.53 37.06
C ARG A 491 -52.09 -1.95 37.12
N ASP A 492 -51.13 -2.82 37.45
CA ASP A 492 -51.22 -4.03 38.27
C ASP A 492 -51.94 -5.27 37.72
N ARG A 493 -51.16 -6.36 37.75
CA ARG A 493 -51.50 -7.71 38.24
C ARG A 493 -52.68 -8.48 37.63
N ASP A 494 -52.36 -9.76 37.45
CA ASP A 494 -53.20 -10.91 37.77
C ASP A 494 -54.32 -11.31 36.80
N PHE A 495 -54.15 -12.55 36.35
CA PHE A 495 -55.12 -13.65 36.32
C PHE A 495 -56.44 -13.53 35.54
N GLY A 496 -56.66 -14.61 34.80
CA GLY A 496 -57.97 -15.24 34.65
C GLY A 496 -58.67 -14.83 33.37
N MET A 497 -58.88 -15.75 32.44
CA MET A 497 -60.05 -16.66 32.44
C MET A 497 -61.35 -15.87 32.26
N ASP A 498 -62.29 -16.25 31.44
CA ASP A 498 -62.49 -17.35 30.51
C ASP A 498 -63.76 -16.94 29.76
N MET A 499 -64.01 -17.56 28.62
CA MET A 499 -65.27 -18.25 28.36
C MET A 499 -65.17 -18.72 26.92
N ASP A 500 -64.76 -19.98 26.74
CA ASP A 500 -65.62 -21.17 26.88
C ASP A 500 -66.67 -21.14 25.78
N VAL A 501 -66.74 -22.15 24.92
CA VAL A 501 -67.55 -23.37 25.10
C VAL A 501 -67.66 -23.90 23.65
N ASP A 502 -67.43 -25.15 23.24
CA ASP A 502 -67.36 -26.41 23.97
C ASP A 502 -66.92 -27.55 22.99
N MET A 503 -66.38 -28.64 23.57
CA MET A 503 -66.79 -30.05 23.32
C MET A 503 -66.49 -30.67 21.92
N ASP A 504 -65.76 -31.79 21.75
CA ASP A 504 -65.95 -33.09 22.43
C ASP A 504 -64.80 -34.12 22.19
N VAL A 505 -64.44 -34.85 23.27
CA VAL A 505 -64.32 -36.35 23.43
C VAL A 505 -63.27 -37.11 22.59
N ALA A 506 -62.45 -38.07 23.07
CA ALA A 506 -62.22 -38.87 24.29
C ALA A 506 -60.83 -39.55 24.08
N SER A 507 -60.10 -40.19 25.01
CA SER A 507 -60.44 -40.92 26.23
C SER A 507 -59.15 -41.12 27.06
N SER A 508 -59.28 -40.99 28.36
CA SER A 508 -58.47 -41.69 29.35
C SER A 508 -59.15 -43.02 29.71
N VAL A 509 -58.37 -44.09 29.89
CA VAL A 509 -58.76 -45.20 30.77
C VAL A 509 -57.61 -45.44 31.75
N PRO A 510 -57.85 -45.41 33.08
CA PRO A 510 -56.85 -45.67 34.11
C PRO A 510 -56.89 -47.14 34.53
N ILE A 511 -55.78 -47.70 35.02
CA ILE A 511 -55.82 -48.94 35.80
C ILE A 511 -54.91 -48.84 37.03
N ASP A 512 -55.56 -49.05 38.17
CA ASP A 512 -55.07 -49.19 39.53
C ASP A 512 -54.41 -50.56 39.81
N VAL A 513 -53.38 -50.55 40.68
CA VAL A 513 -53.21 -51.36 41.92
C VAL A 513 -53.25 -52.92 41.85
N ILE A 514 -52.12 -53.53 42.29
CA ILE A 514 -51.91 -54.88 42.91
C ILE A 514 -52.03 -56.08 41.92
N THR A 515 -51.09 -57.02 41.71
CA THR A 515 -50.18 -57.79 42.58
C THR A 515 -49.18 -58.57 41.70
N GLU A 516 -48.03 -58.92 42.30
CA GLU A 516 -47.22 -60.13 42.06
C GLU A 516 -46.32 -60.35 40.81
N ASN A 517 -45.05 -60.59 41.17
CA ASN A 517 -44.12 -61.59 40.65
C ASN A 517 -43.21 -61.30 39.44
N LYS A 518 -41.90 -61.22 39.78
CA LYS A 518 -40.69 -61.69 39.05
C LYS A 518 -40.42 -61.00 37.70
N GLY A 519 -39.25 -60.41 37.43
CA GLY A 519 -37.96 -60.54 38.07
C GLY A 519 -36.89 -59.58 37.50
N LYS A 520 -35.85 -59.48 38.30
CA LYS A 520 -34.56 -58.77 38.23
C LYS A 520 -33.90 -58.52 36.86
N ARG A 521 -33.34 -57.28 36.77
CA ARG A 521 -31.98 -56.89 36.26
C ARG A 521 -31.75 -57.08 34.75
N LYS A 522 -30.87 -56.39 34.03
CA LYS A 522 -29.75 -55.46 34.29
C LYS A 522 -29.48 -54.84 32.90
N ALA A 523 -29.16 -53.56 32.78
CA ALA A 523 -28.57 -53.02 31.56
C ALA A 523 -27.17 -52.52 31.89
N GLU A 524 -26.20 -53.41 31.76
CA GLU A 524 -24.78 -53.06 31.64
C GLU A 524 -24.11 -54.13 30.78
N GLU A 525 -23.23 -53.64 29.90
CA GLU A 525 -22.29 -54.36 29.01
C GLU A 525 -22.84 -55.06 27.77
N GLU A 526 -22.70 -54.39 26.61
CA GLU A 526 -22.11 -55.02 25.40
C GLU A 526 -21.63 -53.95 24.40
N LEU A 527 -20.55 -53.26 24.79
CA LEU A 527 -19.50 -52.87 23.85
C LEU A 527 -18.61 -54.09 23.73
N ILE A 528 -18.73 -54.84 22.62
CA ILE A 528 -17.71 -55.65 21.92
C ILE A 528 -18.47 -56.59 20.96
N SER A 529 -18.71 -56.12 19.74
CA SER A 529 -18.56 -56.94 18.53
C SER A 529 -18.52 -55.99 17.33
N GLY A 530 -17.56 -56.18 16.44
CA GLY A 530 -17.33 -55.36 15.25
C GLY A 530 -18.40 -55.53 14.17
N ARG A 531 -19.68 -55.34 14.49
CA ARG A 531 -20.76 -55.22 13.51
C ARG A 531 -21.01 -53.75 13.20
N GLN A 532 -20.81 -53.39 11.94
CA GLN A 532 -21.21 -52.09 11.39
C GLN A 532 -22.70 -51.83 11.71
N PRO A 533 -23.07 -50.61 12.14
CA PRO A 533 -24.47 -50.31 12.44
C PRO A 533 -25.34 -50.49 11.19
N VAL A 534 -26.36 -51.32 11.29
CA VAL A 534 -27.36 -51.50 10.22
C VAL A 534 -28.27 -50.26 10.24
N TYR A 535 -28.11 -49.40 9.24
CA TYR A 535 -28.96 -48.21 9.07
C TYR A 535 -30.35 -48.64 8.58
N ARG A 536 -31.41 -48.05 9.15
CA ARG A 536 -32.80 -48.23 8.70
C ARG A 536 -32.93 -47.67 7.27
N THR A 537 -33.31 -48.50 6.29
CA THR A 537 -33.49 -48.07 4.89
C THR A 537 -34.91 -47.51 4.69
N LEU A 538 -35.05 -46.41 3.96
CA LEU A 538 -36.34 -45.79 3.62
C LEU A 538 -37.06 -46.54 2.46
N GLY A 539 -36.67 -47.78 2.17
CA GLY A 539 -37.25 -48.60 1.09
C GLY A 539 -37.59 -50.05 1.48
N GLY A 540 -37.36 -50.44 2.74
CA GLY A 540 -37.49 -51.84 3.19
C GLY A 540 -36.53 -52.79 2.45
N ASP A 541 -36.58 -54.08 2.80
CA ASP A 541 -35.85 -55.16 2.11
C ASP A 541 -36.44 -55.46 0.71
N ARG A 542 -36.78 -54.43 -0.08
CA ARG A 542 -37.25 -54.61 -1.46
C ARG A 542 -36.13 -55.26 -2.28
N PRO A 543 -36.33 -56.47 -2.83
CA PRO A 543 -35.34 -57.09 -3.70
C PRO A 543 -35.24 -56.33 -5.01
N ARG A 544 -34.04 -56.24 -5.59
CA ARG A 544 -33.81 -55.60 -6.89
C ARG A 544 -34.62 -56.33 -7.98
N GLU A 545 -35.65 -55.67 -8.50
CA GLU A 545 -36.41 -56.20 -9.62
C GLU A 545 -35.61 -56.03 -10.93
N THR A 546 -35.52 -57.09 -11.72
CA THR A 546 -34.82 -57.13 -13.01
C THR A 546 -35.82 -57.34 -14.15
N GLY A 547 -36.54 -56.28 -14.51
CA GLY A 547 -37.42 -56.26 -15.69
C GLY A 547 -36.69 -55.83 -16.98
N PRO A 548 -37.26 -56.12 -18.18
CA PRO A 548 -36.69 -55.70 -19.47
C PRO A 548 -36.79 -54.18 -19.68
N ILE A 549 -35.73 -53.57 -20.23
CA ILE A 549 -35.70 -52.13 -20.58
C ILE A 549 -36.52 -51.93 -21.86
N ARG A 550 -37.53 -51.05 -21.83
CA ARG A 550 -38.38 -50.69 -22.97
C ARG A 550 -38.36 -49.18 -23.20
N VAL A 551 -38.64 -48.75 -24.42
CA VAL A 551 -38.76 -47.31 -24.76
C VAL A 551 -40.21 -46.90 -24.53
N LEU A 552 -40.44 -45.90 -23.68
CA LEU A 552 -41.76 -45.39 -23.33
C LEU A 552 -42.23 -44.25 -24.24
N ALA A 553 -41.29 -43.43 -24.73
CA ALA A 553 -41.56 -42.34 -25.68
C ALA A 553 -40.33 -42.02 -26.53
N ASP A 554 -40.53 -41.84 -27.84
CA ASP A 554 -39.48 -41.45 -28.79
C ASP A 554 -39.23 -39.94 -28.76
N SER A 555 -38.00 -39.50 -29.06
CA SER A 555 -37.68 -38.08 -29.09
C SER A 555 -38.34 -37.42 -30.31
N GLY A 556 -39.43 -36.67 -30.10
CA GLY A 556 -40.09 -35.94 -31.18
C GLY A 556 -39.15 -34.99 -31.95
N PRO A 557 -39.44 -34.65 -33.21
CA PRO A 557 -38.54 -33.83 -34.04
C PRO A 557 -38.32 -32.46 -33.39
N SER A 558 -37.09 -31.98 -33.40
CA SER A 558 -36.77 -30.63 -32.95
C SER A 558 -37.48 -29.62 -33.85
N LEU A 559 -38.48 -28.90 -33.32
CA LEU A 559 -39.09 -27.76 -34.00
C LEU A 559 -38.03 -26.67 -34.20
N GLY A 560 -37.43 -26.64 -35.39
CA GLY A 560 -36.66 -25.48 -35.84
C GLY A 560 -37.61 -24.33 -36.13
N MET A 561 -37.27 -23.12 -35.67
CA MET A 561 -37.83 -21.90 -36.23
C MET A 561 -37.64 -21.93 -37.75
N ILE A 562 -38.71 -21.64 -38.50
CA ILE A 562 -38.67 -21.57 -39.97
C ILE A 562 -37.57 -20.57 -40.39
N GLY A 563 -36.54 -21.05 -41.07
CA GLY A 563 -35.54 -20.20 -41.76
C GLY A 563 -34.11 -20.18 -41.21
N VAL A 564 -33.76 -20.91 -40.14
CA VAL A 564 -32.37 -21.00 -39.67
C VAL A 564 -31.98 -22.48 -39.45
N PRO A 565 -30.92 -23.01 -40.08
CA PRO A 565 -30.42 -24.35 -39.76
C PRO A 565 -29.81 -24.32 -38.36
N ALA A 566 -30.60 -24.70 -37.36
CA ALA A 566 -30.14 -24.77 -35.98
C ALA A 566 -29.32 -26.05 -35.77
N ILE A 567 -28.04 -25.91 -35.45
CA ILE A 567 -27.20 -27.02 -34.95
C ILE A 567 -27.67 -27.33 -33.53
N ASN A 568 -28.70 -28.18 -33.39
CA ASN A 568 -29.27 -28.58 -32.11
C ASN A 568 -28.66 -29.91 -31.65
N LEU A 569 -28.29 -29.98 -30.37
CA LEU A 569 -27.90 -31.24 -29.70
C LEU A 569 -29.18 -32.06 -29.43
N PRO A 570 -29.31 -33.32 -29.87
CA PRO A 570 -30.54 -34.09 -29.66
C PRO A 570 -30.65 -34.75 -28.29
N ILE A 571 -31.89 -35.11 -27.98
CA ILE A 571 -32.45 -35.44 -26.65
C ILE A 571 -32.44 -36.95 -26.42
N PRO A 572 -32.03 -37.45 -25.22
CA PRO A 572 -32.16 -38.87 -24.88
C PRO A 572 -33.62 -39.34 -24.91
N THR A 573 -33.85 -40.58 -25.36
CA THR A 573 -35.18 -41.21 -25.38
C THR A 573 -35.63 -41.62 -23.98
N THR A 574 -36.93 -41.62 -23.73
CA THR A 574 -37.48 -41.98 -22.40
C THR A 574 -37.54 -43.50 -22.29
N MET A 575 -36.75 -44.07 -21.37
CA MET A 575 -36.69 -45.52 -21.11
C MET A 575 -37.44 -45.88 -19.83
N THR A 576 -37.89 -47.12 -19.70
CA THR A 576 -38.49 -47.64 -18.45
C THR A 576 -37.52 -47.61 -17.27
N ARG A 577 -36.22 -47.79 -17.53
CA ARG A 577 -35.18 -47.85 -16.51
C ARG A 577 -33.89 -47.17 -16.97
N VAL A 578 -33.29 -46.36 -16.10
CA VAL A 578 -31.99 -45.71 -16.35
C VAL A 578 -31.08 -45.94 -15.14
N THR A 579 -29.84 -46.38 -15.37
CA THR A 579 -28.90 -46.76 -14.29
C THR A 579 -27.54 -46.10 -14.44
N ALA A 580 -26.87 -45.84 -13.31
CA ALA A 580 -25.49 -45.37 -13.25
C ALA A 580 -24.75 -45.97 -12.04
N GLU A 581 -23.57 -46.56 -12.28
CA GLU A 581 -22.68 -47.03 -11.22
C GLU A 581 -21.97 -45.84 -10.53
N VAL A 582 -21.79 -45.94 -9.22
CA VAL A 582 -21.09 -44.94 -8.41
C VAL A 582 -19.57 -45.11 -8.59
N GLU A 583 -18.91 -44.05 -9.04
CA GLU A 583 -17.46 -44.05 -9.31
C GLU A 583 -16.63 -44.59 -8.12
N GLY A 584 -15.95 -45.73 -8.34
CA GLY A 584 -15.05 -46.35 -7.36
C GLY A 584 -15.71 -47.34 -6.39
N THR A 585 -16.97 -47.69 -6.59
CA THR A 585 -17.74 -48.63 -5.74
C THR A 585 -18.68 -49.50 -6.56
N ASP A 586 -19.20 -50.60 -5.98
CA ASP A 586 -20.21 -51.46 -6.60
C ASP A 586 -21.67 -50.97 -6.37
N ASP A 587 -21.84 -49.75 -5.87
CA ASP A 587 -23.14 -49.16 -5.60
C ASP A 587 -23.76 -48.59 -6.90
N VAL A 588 -25.08 -48.68 -7.03
CA VAL A 588 -25.83 -48.29 -8.24
C VAL A 588 -26.90 -47.26 -7.91
N PHE A 589 -26.96 -46.19 -8.70
CA PHE A 589 -28.06 -45.23 -8.70
C PHE A 589 -28.97 -45.49 -9.90
N GLU A 590 -30.27 -45.66 -9.65
CA GLU A 590 -31.23 -46.16 -10.63
C GLU A 590 -32.51 -45.33 -10.62
N ALA A 591 -33.10 -45.12 -11.79
CA ALA A 591 -34.41 -44.52 -11.98
C ALA A 591 -35.34 -45.48 -12.72
N ILE A 592 -36.59 -45.56 -12.29
CA ILE A 592 -37.67 -46.34 -12.90
C ILE A 592 -38.79 -45.36 -13.26
N ASN A 593 -39.15 -45.31 -14.54
CA ASN A 593 -40.23 -44.46 -15.03
C ASN A 593 -41.54 -45.25 -15.07
N ALA A 594 -42.64 -44.57 -14.71
CA ALA A 594 -43.98 -45.13 -14.71
C ALA A 594 -44.43 -45.54 -16.13
N GLU A 595 -45.05 -46.71 -16.28
CA GLU A 595 -45.59 -47.20 -17.57
C GLU A 595 -47.07 -46.80 -17.79
N GLY A 596 -47.78 -46.32 -16.76
CA GLY A 596 -49.18 -45.86 -16.83
C GLY A 596 -49.51 -44.78 -15.80
N ASP A 597 -50.70 -44.16 -15.90
CA ASP A 597 -51.10 -42.98 -15.10
C ASP A 597 -51.27 -43.24 -13.58
N GLU A 598 -51.38 -44.50 -13.15
CA GLU A 598 -51.47 -44.88 -11.73
C GLU A 598 -50.10 -45.09 -11.07
N ASP A 599 -49.04 -45.31 -11.87
CA ASP A 599 -47.69 -45.58 -11.38
C ASP A 599 -46.90 -44.27 -11.18
N GLN A 600 -45.96 -44.28 -10.23
CA GLN A 600 -45.11 -43.12 -9.92
C GLN A 600 -43.68 -43.35 -10.41
N ASN A 601 -43.02 -42.28 -10.88
CA ASN A 601 -41.60 -42.37 -11.25
C ASN A 601 -40.73 -42.44 -9.98
N GLU A 602 -39.84 -43.41 -9.90
CA GLU A 602 -39.00 -43.68 -8.73
C GLU A 602 -37.52 -43.47 -9.04
N VAL A 603 -36.75 -43.01 -8.05
CA VAL A 603 -35.29 -43.06 -8.04
C VAL A 603 -34.81 -43.79 -6.79
N MET A 604 -33.80 -44.64 -6.95
CA MET A 604 -33.31 -45.51 -5.89
C MET A 604 -31.79 -45.62 -5.89
N PHE A 605 -31.25 -45.82 -4.70
CA PHE A 605 -29.82 -46.09 -4.50
C PHE A 605 -29.65 -47.48 -3.92
N ILE A 606 -28.90 -48.31 -4.64
CA ILE A 606 -28.71 -49.72 -4.39
C ILE A 606 -27.27 -49.93 -3.97
N SER A 607 -27.06 -50.64 -2.86
CA SER A 607 -25.73 -51.02 -2.40
C SER A 607 -25.73 -52.53 -2.15
N GLY A 608 -24.93 -53.26 -2.94
CA GLY A 608 -25.00 -54.73 -2.98
C GLY A 608 -26.34 -55.24 -3.54
N LYS A 609 -27.08 -56.02 -2.74
CA LYS A 609 -28.39 -56.61 -3.14
C LYS A 609 -29.60 -55.87 -2.57
N SER A 610 -29.40 -54.83 -1.78
CA SER A 610 -30.46 -54.14 -1.03
C SER A 610 -30.58 -52.67 -1.41
N THR A 611 -31.81 -52.19 -1.55
CA THR A 611 -32.11 -50.76 -1.73
C THR A 611 -31.87 -50.01 -0.42
N ARG A 612 -30.96 -49.03 -0.44
CA ARG A 612 -30.62 -48.20 0.73
C ARG A 612 -31.70 -47.14 0.97
N TRP A 613 -32.18 -46.52 -0.09
CA TRP A 613 -33.26 -45.54 -0.07
C TRP A 613 -33.93 -45.45 -1.44
N LEU A 614 -35.18 -45.00 -1.44
CA LEU A 614 -35.96 -44.67 -2.63
C LEU A 614 -36.61 -43.30 -2.45
N ASP A 615 -36.94 -42.64 -3.56
CA ASP A 615 -37.63 -41.37 -3.60
C ASP A 615 -38.47 -41.25 -4.89
N TYR A 616 -39.53 -40.44 -4.87
CA TYR A 616 -40.48 -40.28 -5.97
C TYR A 616 -40.27 -38.95 -6.72
N VAL A 617 -40.31 -38.97 -8.04
CA VAL A 617 -40.10 -37.79 -8.89
C VAL A 617 -41.31 -37.49 -9.79
N PRO A 618 -41.65 -36.21 -10.01
CA PRO A 618 -42.91 -35.82 -10.66
C PRO A 618 -42.93 -35.99 -12.19
N SER A 619 -41.78 -36.19 -12.82
CA SER A 619 -41.65 -36.31 -14.29
C SER A 619 -40.72 -37.48 -14.63
N PRO A 620 -40.90 -38.14 -15.80
CA PRO A 620 -40.02 -39.20 -16.26
C PRO A 620 -38.55 -38.75 -16.32
N VAL A 621 -37.65 -39.59 -15.81
CA VAL A 621 -36.20 -39.40 -15.78
C VAL A 621 -35.59 -39.80 -17.12
N LEU A 622 -34.87 -38.88 -17.74
CA LEU A 622 -34.17 -39.08 -19.02
C LEU A 622 -32.72 -39.55 -18.84
N ALA A 623 -32.06 -39.13 -17.76
CA ALA A 623 -30.66 -39.46 -17.49
C ALA A 623 -30.37 -39.45 -15.99
N VAL A 624 -29.52 -40.38 -15.54
CA VAL A 624 -28.99 -40.41 -14.17
C VAL A 624 -27.46 -40.42 -14.16
N ARG A 625 -26.86 -39.86 -13.11
CA ARG A 625 -25.42 -39.95 -12.84
C ARG A 625 -25.15 -40.14 -11.36
N ALA A 626 -24.20 -41.00 -11.03
CA ALA A 626 -23.63 -41.11 -9.71
C ALA A 626 -22.14 -40.75 -9.72
N THR A 627 -21.72 -39.97 -8.71
CA THR A 627 -20.32 -39.63 -8.44
C THR A 627 -19.97 -40.07 -7.02
N SER A 628 -18.71 -39.97 -6.61
CA SER A 628 -18.31 -40.20 -5.21
C SER A 628 -18.91 -39.19 -4.21
N SER A 629 -19.47 -38.07 -4.68
CA SER A 629 -19.97 -36.97 -3.83
C SER A 629 -21.50 -36.74 -3.88
N PHE A 630 -22.17 -37.08 -4.98
CA PHE A 630 -23.61 -36.94 -5.16
C PHE A 630 -24.17 -37.85 -6.27
N CYS A 631 -25.49 -38.02 -6.28
CA CYS A 631 -26.27 -38.64 -7.35
C CYS A 631 -27.22 -37.60 -7.97
N ALA A 632 -27.47 -37.63 -9.28
CA ALA A 632 -28.34 -36.67 -9.95
C ALA A 632 -29.24 -37.36 -10.98
N ALA A 633 -30.49 -36.89 -11.09
CA ALA A 633 -31.49 -37.34 -12.04
C ALA A 633 -32.06 -36.14 -12.82
N ALA A 634 -32.03 -36.21 -14.15
CA ALA A 634 -32.57 -35.19 -15.05
C ALA A 634 -33.91 -35.66 -15.64
N MET A 635 -34.92 -34.79 -15.62
CA MET A 635 -36.29 -35.12 -15.98
C MET A 635 -36.74 -34.47 -17.30
N GLN A 636 -37.80 -35.02 -17.89
CA GLN A 636 -38.36 -34.60 -19.18
C GLN A 636 -38.93 -33.18 -19.18
N ASP A 637 -39.42 -32.72 -18.04
CA ASP A 637 -39.90 -31.34 -17.82
C ASP A 637 -38.77 -30.29 -17.78
N GLY A 638 -37.50 -30.71 -17.85
CA GLY A 638 -36.34 -29.83 -17.77
C GLY A 638 -35.81 -29.60 -16.36
N SER A 639 -36.40 -30.24 -15.35
CA SER A 639 -35.94 -30.16 -13.96
C SER A 639 -34.86 -31.19 -13.63
N VAL A 640 -34.02 -30.87 -12.64
CA VAL A 640 -32.93 -31.73 -12.17
C VAL A 640 -32.97 -31.87 -10.66
N ASN A 641 -32.95 -33.11 -10.18
CA ASN A 641 -32.85 -33.44 -8.77
C ASN A 641 -31.46 -33.97 -8.43
N VAL A 642 -30.87 -33.47 -7.33
CA VAL A 642 -29.57 -33.89 -6.83
C VAL A 642 -29.71 -34.45 -5.42
N TYR A 643 -29.18 -35.64 -5.21
CA TYR A 643 -29.28 -36.45 -4.00
C TYR A 643 -27.89 -36.67 -3.37
N SER A 644 -27.85 -36.76 -2.04
CA SER A 644 -26.74 -37.40 -1.34
C SER A 644 -26.80 -38.92 -1.51
N HIS A 645 -25.68 -39.62 -1.32
CA HIS A 645 -25.67 -41.10 -1.23
C HIS A 645 -26.60 -41.67 -0.14
N ASN A 646 -26.99 -40.85 0.84
CA ASN A 646 -27.92 -41.24 1.92
C ASN A 646 -29.37 -40.81 1.67
N GLY A 647 -29.75 -40.41 0.45
CA GLY A 647 -31.16 -40.14 0.08
C GLY A 647 -31.69 -38.74 0.36
N ARG A 648 -30.87 -37.84 0.93
CA ARG A 648 -31.26 -36.44 1.12
C ARG A 648 -31.12 -35.63 -0.18
N ARG A 649 -32.19 -34.95 -0.62
CA ARG A 649 -32.14 -33.92 -1.69
C ARG A 649 -31.32 -32.69 -1.27
N PHE A 650 -30.46 -32.17 -2.15
CA PHE A 650 -29.56 -31.03 -1.86
C PHE A 650 -30.16 -29.63 -2.13
N GLY A 651 -31.47 -29.49 -2.33
CA GLY A 651 -32.17 -28.21 -2.51
C GLY A 651 -33.49 -28.35 -3.25
N ILE A 652 -34.10 -27.22 -3.63
CA ILE A 652 -35.25 -27.14 -4.54
C ILE A 652 -34.82 -27.60 -5.95
N SER A 653 -35.68 -28.32 -6.68
CA SER A 653 -35.46 -28.71 -8.07
C SER A 653 -35.20 -27.49 -8.95
N PHE A 654 -34.14 -27.52 -9.77
CA PHE A 654 -33.78 -26.39 -10.64
C PHE A 654 -34.21 -26.66 -12.08
N PHE A 655 -34.73 -25.64 -12.76
CA PHE A 655 -35.18 -25.70 -14.16
C PHE A 655 -34.04 -25.32 -15.11
N ALA A 656 -33.67 -26.22 -16.04
CA ALA A 656 -32.67 -25.92 -17.05
C ALA A 656 -33.30 -25.06 -18.18
N PRO A 657 -32.60 -24.03 -18.69
CA PRO A 657 -33.13 -23.15 -19.75
C PRO A 657 -33.33 -23.85 -21.11
N SER A 658 -32.93 -25.11 -21.26
CA SER A 658 -33.17 -25.96 -22.43
C SER A 658 -33.24 -27.42 -22.00
N ARG A 659 -34.04 -28.24 -22.70
CA ARG A 659 -34.15 -29.68 -22.41
C ARG A 659 -32.81 -30.35 -22.74
N VAL A 660 -32.29 -31.17 -21.81
CA VAL A 660 -31.11 -32.10 -21.87
C VAL A 660 -29.84 -31.65 -21.13
N LEU A 661 -29.34 -32.58 -20.29
CA LEU A 661 -28.09 -32.51 -19.53
C LEU A 661 -27.28 -33.80 -19.67
N ILE A 662 -25.94 -33.68 -19.76
CA ILE A 662 -25.00 -34.80 -19.55
C ILE A 662 -24.09 -34.43 -18.37
N PHE A 663 -23.90 -35.39 -17.47
CA PHE A 663 -22.84 -35.40 -16.47
C PHE A 663 -21.75 -36.39 -16.95
N SER A 664 -20.49 -35.98 -17.08
CA SER A 664 -19.40 -36.90 -17.43
C SER A 664 -18.12 -36.61 -16.64
N SER A 665 -17.50 -37.68 -16.13
CA SER A 665 -16.08 -37.75 -15.76
C SER A 665 -15.25 -38.75 -16.60
N LYS A 666 -15.86 -39.56 -17.48
CA LYS A 666 -15.17 -40.39 -18.51
C LYS A 666 -16.19 -41.11 -19.41
N ILE A 667 -15.93 -41.15 -20.72
CA ILE A 667 -16.63 -42.02 -21.70
C ILE A 667 -15.57 -42.86 -22.40
N ASP A 668 -15.71 -44.18 -22.33
CA ASP A 668 -14.99 -45.12 -23.19
C ASP A 668 -15.76 -45.30 -24.51
N ALA A 669 -15.00 -45.19 -25.61
CA ALA A 669 -15.26 -45.57 -27.01
C ALA A 669 -16.71 -45.83 -27.50
N HIS A 670 -17.35 -44.82 -28.09
CA HIS A 670 -18.19 -44.89 -29.31
C HIS A 670 -18.49 -43.46 -29.84
N PRO A 671 -18.80 -43.28 -31.14
CA PRO A 671 -18.63 -41.99 -31.81
C PRO A 671 -19.78 -41.02 -31.52
N GLY A 672 -19.44 -39.91 -30.85
CA GLY A 672 -20.22 -38.67 -30.81
C GLY A 672 -20.55 -38.18 -29.40
N PRO A 673 -19.87 -37.15 -28.88
CA PRO A 673 -20.27 -36.50 -27.62
C PRO A 673 -21.02 -35.18 -27.85
N ARG A 674 -22.07 -34.98 -27.05
CA ARG A 674 -22.94 -33.79 -26.95
C ARG A 674 -22.84 -33.26 -25.53
N ILE A 675 -22.69 -31.96 -25.31
CA ILE A 675 -22.28 -31.42 -24.00
C ILE A 675 -23.06 -30.14 -23.64
N ALA A 676 -23.80 -30.19 -22.55
CA ALA A 676 -24.21 -29.04 -21.75
C ALA A 676 -23.73 -29.30 -20.32
N LEU A 677 -22.77 -28.50 -19.82
CA LEU A 677 -22.12 -28.71 -18.54
C LEU A 677 -22.79 -27.86 -17.46
N LEU A 678 -23.58 -28.50 -16.62
CA LEU A 678 -24.05 -27.89 -15.37
C LEU A 678 -23.15 -28.38 -14.23
N ALA A 679 -22.10 -27.62 -13.94
CA ALA A 679 -21.21 -27.91 -12.82
C ALA A 679 -21.83 -27.38 -11.52
N HIS A 680 -22.52 -28.24 -10.78
CA HIS A 680 -22.91 -27.93 -9.41
C HIS A 680 -21.76 -28.29 -8.47
N ARG A 681 -21.06 -27.28 -7.93
CA ARG A 681 -20.01 -27.50 -6.93
C ARG A 681 -20.62 -27.36 -5.54
N ARG A 682 -20.58 -28.43 -4.75
CA ARG A 682 -20.65 -28.28 -3.29
C ARG A 682 -19.28 -27.81 -2.84
N LYS A 683 -19.13 -26.50 -2.55
CA LYS A 683 -17.88 -25.97 -2.01
C LYS A 683 -17.73 -26.45 -0.56
N GLN A 684 -17.29 -27.69 -0.35
CA GLN A 684 -16.67 -28.03 0.92
C GLN A 684 -15.35 -27.29 0.91
N THR A 685 -15.28 -26.25 1.72
CA THR A 685 -14.02 -25.54 1.93
C THR A 685 -13.16 -26.50 2.74
N LEU A 686 -12.37 -27.32 2.05
CA LEU A 686 -11.15 -27.85 2.64
C LEU A 686 -10.30 -26.61 2.90
N SER A 687 -10.25 -26.25 4.17
CA SER A 687 -9.50 -25.12 4.64
C SER A 687 -8.02 -25.39 4.37
N ASP A 688 -7.42 -24.62 3.46
CA ASP A 688 -6.17 -24.00 3.85
C ASP A 688 -6.47 -23.22 5.13
N GLY A 689 -5.90 -23.72 6.21
CA GLY A 689 -6.33 -23.37 7.55
C GLY A 689 -6.13 -21.88 7.78
N ASN A 690 -7.20 -21.07 7.72
CA ASN A 690 -7.18 -19.78 8.44
C ASN A 690 -8.47 -19.03 8.85
N HIS A 691 -9.70 -19.51 8.63
CA HIS A 691 -10.90 -18.79 9.13
C HIS A 691 -11.98 -19.76 9.61
N PRO A 692 -12.66 -19.53 10.76
CA PRO A 692 -13.96 -20.12 11.02
C PRO A 692 -15.01 -19.11 10.55
N ILE A 693 -15.40 -19.20 9.29
CA ILE A 693 -16.74 -18.73 8.90
C ILE A 693 -17.49 -19.97 8.47
N ARG A 694 -18.62 -20.18 9.16
CA ARG A 694 -19.79 -21.01 8.84
C ARG A 694 -19.53 -22.09 7.79
N LYS A 695 -19.97 -23.33 8.06
CA LYS A 695 -20.47 -24.22 6.99
C LYS A 695 -21.57 -23.47 6.22
N VAL A 696 -21.19 -22.56 5.34
CA VAL A 696 -22.06 -22.00 4.33
C VAL A 696 -21.92 -23.00 3.20
N ASN A 697 -22.81 -23.97 3.20
CA ASN A 697 -23.11 -24.74 2.01
C ASN A 697 -23.66 -23.74 0.98
N LYS A 698 -22.80 -23.00 0.28
CA LYS A 698 -23.22 -22.16 -0.85
C LYS A 698 -23.52 -23.12 -2.00
N ASN A 699 -24.81 -23.34 -2.26
CA ASN A 699 -25.27 -23.83 -3.57
C ASN A 699 -25.11 -22.66 -4.55
N SER A 700 -24.01 -22.63 -5.30
CA SER A 700 -23.77 -21.61 -6.33
C SER A 700 -23.25 -22.27 -7.61
N ALA A 701 -23.79 -21.87 -8.76
CA ALA A 701 -23.27 -22.30 -10.07
C ALA A 701 -21.82 -21.84 -10.25
N PHE A 702 -20.97 -22.69 -10.86
CA PHE A 702 -19.56 -22.35 -11.12
C PHE A 702 -19.41 -21.33 -12.26
N PHE A 703 -20.30 -21.37 -13.26
CA PHE A 703 -20.46 -20.37 -14.32
C PHE A 703 -21.93 -20.36 -14.79
N PRO A 704 -22.43 -19.24 -15.35
CA PRO A 704 -23.78 -19.19 -15.91
C PRO A 704 -23.92 -20.13 -17.12
N PRO A 705 -25.16 -20.54 -17.49
CA PRO A 705 -25.39 -21.34 -18.70
C PRO A 705 -24.74 -20.68 -19.93
N THR A 706 -23.68 -21.29 -20.43
CA THR A 706 -22.84 -20.73 -21.50
C THR A 706 -22.91 -21.60 -22.74
N SER A 707 -23.15 -20.99 -23.90
CA SER A 707 -23.22 -21.69 -25.17
C SER A 707 -21.86 -22.21 -25.62
N VAL A 708 -21.84 -23.43 -26.17
CA VAL A 708 -20.67 -24.04 -26.84
C VAL A 708 -20.64 -23.76 -28.34
N ILE A 709 -21.68 -23.13 -28.91
CA ILE A 709 -21.77 -22.79 -30.34
C ILE A 709 -20.56 -21.99 -30.84
N PRO A 710 -20.02 -21.01 -30.10
CA PRO A 710 -18.81 -20.28 -30.51
C PRO A 710 -17.58 -21.18 -30.75
N LEU A 711 -17.52 -22.36 -30.13
CA LEU A 711 -16.42 -23.31 -30.29
C LEU A 711 -16.54 -24.16 -31.56
N ILE A 712 -17.76 -24.30 -32.10
CA ILE A 712 -18.12 -25.15 -33.24
C ILE A 712 -18.66 -24.35 -34.44
N SER A 713 -18.40 -23.04 -34.47
CA SER A 713 -18.98 -22.11 -35.46
C SER A 713 -18.47 -22.31 -36.90
N SER A 714 -17.42 -23.13 -37.11
CA SER A 714 -16.94 -23.48 -38.45
C SER A 714 -17.50 -24.85 -38.88
N PRO A 715 -17.93 -25.00 -40.14
CA PRO A 715 -18.79 -26.12 -40.60
C PRO A 715 -18.19 -27.54 -40.53
N ASN A 716 -16.94 -27.71 -40.06
CA ASN A 716 -16.23 -28.99 -40.01
C ASN A 716 -15.68 -29.35 -38.62
N TYR A 717 -16.02 -28.60 -37.57
CA TYR A 717 -15.51 -28.85 -36.23
C TYR A 717 -16.55 -29.54 -35.35
N THR A 718 -16.20 -30.74 -34.88
CA THR A 718 -17.01 -31.52 -33.94
C THR A 718 -16.29 -31.58 -32.60
N ILE A 719 -17.05 -31.71 -31.52
CA ILE A 719 -16.48 -31.96 -30.20
C ILE A 719 -16.12 -33.45 -30.13
N THR A 720 -14.86 -33.78 -29.83
CA THR A 720 -14.38 -35.18 -29.76
C THR A 720 -14.48 -35.74 -28.35
N SER A 721 -14.35 -34.89 -27.33
CA SER A 721 -14.57 -35.26 -25.93
C SER A 721 -14.81 -34.02 -25.09
N ALA A 722 -15.53 -34.18 -23.97
CA ALA A 722 -15.46 -33.23 -22.89
C ALA A 722 -15.42 -33.88 -21.51
N LEU A 723 -14.74 -33.19 -20.62
CA LEU A 723 -14.43 -33.62 -19.27
C LEU A 723 -14.68 -32.46 -18.31
N VAL A 724 -15.18 -32.75 -17.11
CA VAL A 724 -15.20 -31.78 -16.01
C VAL A 724 -14.15 -32.17 -15.00
N ARG A 725 -13.32 -31.21 -14.61
CA ARG A 725 -12.32 -31.40 -13.56
C ARG A 725 -12.96 -31.34 -12.17
N PRO A 726 -12.34 -31.94 -11.14
CA PRO A 726 -12.81 -31.83 -9.75
C PRO A 726 -12.91 -30.38 -9.23
N ASN A 727 -12.14 -29.46 -9.83
CA ASN A 727 -12.22 -28.03 -9.52
C ASN A 727 -13.44 -27.31 -10.16
N GLY A 728 -14.17 -27.99 -11.05
CA GLY A 728 -15.36 -27.48 -11.75
C GLY A 728 -15.09 -27.01 -13.18
N CYS A 729 -13.82 -26.94 -13.61
CA CYS A 729 -13.47 -26.43 -14.93
C CYS A 729 -13.83 -27.45 -16.04
N PRO A 730 -14.58 -27.04 -17.08
CA PRO A 730 -14.85 -27.88 -18.23
C PRO A 730 -13.63 -27.90 -19.17
N ILE A 731 -13.36 -29.05 -19.80
CA ILE A 731 -12.36 -29.22 -20.86
C ILE A 731 -13.10 -29.78 -22.06
N ILE A 732 -13.00 -29.09 -23.20
CA ILE A 732 -13.65 -29.46 -24.47
C ILE A 732 -12.54 -29.66 -25.51
N ASN A 733 -12.42 -30.87 -26.03
CA ASN A 733 -11.51 -31.19 -27.12
C ASN A 733 -12.29 -31.15 -28.45
N CYS A 734 -11.75 -30.44 -29.44
CA CYS A 734 -12.35 -30.32 -30.77
C CYS A 734 -11.59 -31.17 -31.80
N SER A 735 -12.24 -31.55 -32.89
CA SER A 735 -11.66 -32.36 -33.98
C SER A 735 -10.49 -31.70 -34.70
N ASN A 736 -10.34 -30.38 -34.59
CA ASN A 736 -9.24 -29.60 -35.16
C ASN A 736 -7.98 -29.55 -34.28
N GLY A 737 -7.95 -30.28 -33.15
CA GLY A 737 -6.81 -30.27 -32.23
C GLY A 737 -6.72 -29.01 -31.35
N SER A 738 -7.77 -28.19 -31.30
CA SER A 738 -7.91 -27.14 -30.28
C SER A 738 -8.59 -27.69 -29.03
N VAL A 739 -8.12 -27.24 -27.87
CA VAL A 739 -8.71 -27.58 -26.57
C VAL A 739 -9.12 -26.30 -25.86
N PHE A 740 -10.38 -26.28 -25.40
CA PHE A 740 -10.99 -25.13 -24.75
C PHE A 740 -11.37 -25.46 -23.31
N SER A 741 -11.27 -24.45 -22.45
CA SER A 741 -11.79 -24.48 -21.09
C SER A 741 -12.51 -23.18 -20.79
N TYR A 742 -13.35 -23.15 -19.76
CA TYR A 742 -14.08 -21.93 -19.40
C TYR A 742 -13.40 -21.24 -18.21
N ASP A 743 -13.05 -19.97 -18.38
CA ASP A 743 -12.51 -19.15 -17.30
C ASP A 743 -13.65 -18.38 -16.62
N SER A 744 -13.96 -18.79 -15.39
CA SER A 744 -15.00 -18.15 -14.56
C SER A 744 -14.71 -16.70 -14.16
N GLN A 745 -13.45 -16.25 -14.17
CA GLN A 745 -13.09 -14.86 -13.86
C GLN A 745 -13.30 -13.96 -15.07
N LEU A 746 -12.97 -14.47 -16.26
CA LEU A 746 -13.12 -13.75 -17.53
C LEU A 746 -14.50 -13.95 -18.17
N ASN A 747 -15.33 -14.86 -17.63
CA ASN A 747 -16.62 -15.27 -18.16
C ASN A 747 -16.59 -15.68 -19.65
N THR A 748 -15.51 -16.32 -20.09
CA THR A 748 -15.30 -16.66 -21.51
C THR A 748 -14.64 -18.02 -21.71
N TRP A 749 -14.81 -18.58 -22.90
CA TRP A 749 -14.06 -19.75 -23.35
C TRP A 749 -12.64 -19.32 -23.71
N VAL A 750 -11.66 -19.98 -23.08
CA VAL A 750 -10.24 -19.78 -23.34
C VAL A 750 -9.64 -21.02 -23.98
N LYS A 751 -8.80 -20.80 -24.99
CA LYS A 751 -8.05 -21.88 -25.63
C LYS A 751 -6.86 -22.25 -24.74
N VAL A 752 -6.83 -23.47 -24.20
CA VAL A 752 -5.78 -23.95 -23.29
C VAL A 752 -4.66 -24.68 -24.01
N SER A 753 -4.93 -25.25 -25.19
CA SER A 753 -3.93 -25.90 -26.04
C SER A 753 -4.40 -25.93 -27.50
N GLU A 754 -3.44 -26.07 -28.42
CA GLU A 754 -3.66 -26.16 -29.87
C GLU A 754 -2.52 -26.94 -30.50
N LYS A 755 -2.75 -27.57 -31.65
CA LYS A 755 -1.76 -28.42 -32.30
C LYS A 755 -0.53 -27.64 -32.80
N TRP A 756 -0.74 -26.62 -33.64
CA TRP A 756 0.34 -26.03 -34.46
C TRP A 756 1.46 -25.34 -33.67
N TRP A 757 1.15 -24.66 -32.56
CA TRP A 757 2.13 -23.97 -31.72
C TRP A 757 2.85 -24.89 -30.72
N SER A 758 2.19 -25.98 -30.28
CA SER A 758 2.82 -27.02 -29.47
C SER A 758 3.87 -27.70 -30.35
N GLU A 759 3.52 -28.08 -31.60
CA GLU A 759 4.34 -28.82 -32.60
C GLU A 759 5.65 -28.14 -32.94
N GLY A 760 5.64 -26.81 -32.98
CA GLY A 760 6.85 -26.06 -33.29
C GLY A 760 7.67 -25.61 -32.09
N SER A 761 7.27 -25.92 -30.85
CA SER A 761 7.97 -25.47 -29.65
C SER A 761 9.03 -26.47 -29.18
N ASP A 762 10.22 -25.96 -28.87
CA ASP A 762 11.33 -26.75 -28.28
C ASP A 762 10.99 -27.29 -26.87
N ALA A 763 9.95 -26.73 -26.22
CA ALA A 763 9.47 -27.16 -24.91
C ALA A 763 8.43 -28.29 -24.98
N TRP A 764 7.97 -28.68 -26.17
CA TRP A 764 7.06 -29.81 -26.31
C TRP A 764 7.78 -31.15 -26.12
N GLN A 765 7.27 -31.99 -25.22
CA GLN A 765 7.82 -33.29 -24.88
C GLN A 765 7.22 -34.46 -25.70
N GLY A 766 6.33 -34.19 -26.66
CA GLY A 766 5.79 -35.19 -27.59
C GLY A 766 5.15 -36.41 -26.93
N ARG A 767 5.08 -37.51 -27.69
CA ARG A 767 4.41 -38.78 -27.34
C ARG A 767 5.23 -39.61 -26.33
N GLN A 768 5.40 -39.16 -25.09
CA GLN A 768 5.91 -40.04 -24.03
C GLN A 768 4.85 -41.10 -23.67
N ARG A 769 5.23 -42.39 -23.64
CA ARG A 769 4.38 -43.49 -23.16
C ARG A 769 4.03 -43.25 -21.69
N VAL A 770 2.87 -42.69 -21.42
CA VAL A 770 2.37 -42.50 -20.06
C VAL A 770 2.00 -43.86 -19.48
N SER A 771 2.78 -44.35 -18.52
CA SER A 771 2.47 -45.53 -17.72
C SER A 771 1.15 -45.35 -16.95
N ASN A 772 0.41 -46.44 -16.77
CA ASN A 772 -1.01 -46.42 -16.40
C ASN A 772 -1.32 -46.17 -14.91
N ASN A 773 -0.41 -45.57 -14.14
CA ASN A 773 -0.67 -45.22 -12.73
C ASN A 773 -1.50 -43.92 -12.63
N GLN A 774 -2.71 -44.05 -12.05
CA GLN A 774 -3.79 -43.06 -12.13
C GLN A 774 -3.77 -41.94 -11.06
N ASN A 775 -2.86 -41.94 -10.08
CA ASN A 775 -3.02 -41.11 -8.88
C ASN A 775 -2.24 -39.77 -8.83
N ASN A 776 -1.51 -39.35 -9.86
CA ASN A 776 -0.87 -38.01 -9.90
C ASN A 776 -0.51 -37.61 -11.35
N ARG A 777 -1.46 -37.13 -12.15
CA ARG A 777 -1.18 -36.80 -13.58
C ARG A 777 -1.14 -35.30 -13.85
N SER A 778 -0.03 -34.88 -14.48
CA SER A 778 0.17 -33.65 -15.25
C SER A 778 -0.94 -33.50 -16.30
N ILE A 779 -1.91 -32.63 -16.02
CA ILE A 779 -3.15 -32.49 -16.80
C ILE A 779 -2.92 -31.74 -18.11
N VAL A 780 -2.06 -30.71 -18.09
CA VAL A 780 -1.74 -29.94 -19.30
C VAL A 780 -0.99 -30.82 -20.30
N SER A 781 -0.06 -31.63 -19.79
CA SER A 781 0.65 -32.63 -20.62
C SER A 781 -0.27 -33.71 -21.19
N PHE A 782 -1.29 -34.14 -20.44
CA PHE A 782 -2.30 -35.07 -20.96
C PHE A 782 -3.13 -34.45 -22.09
N ILE A 783 -3.53 -33.18 -21.94
CA ILE A 783 -4.26 -32.42 -22.94
C ILE A 783 -3.44 -32.30 -24.23
N GLU A 784 -2.19 -31.83 -24.12
CA GLU A 784 -1.25 -31.73 -25.26
C GLU A 784 -1.03 -33.09 -25.94
N GLY A 785 -0.94 -34.18 -25.17
CA GLY A 785 -0.83 -35.54 -25.70
C GLY A 785 -2.07 -36.03 -26.46
N SER A 786 -3.27 -35.55 -26.10
CA SER A 786 -4.53 -35.94 -26.75
C SER A 786 -4.77 -35.26 -28.10
N VAL A 787 -4.09 -34.14 -28.37
CA VAL A 787 -4.15 -33.40 -29.64
C VAL A 787 -3.45 -34.14 -30.80
N SER A 788 -2.64 -35.16 -30.48
CA SER A 788 -1.81 -35.93 -31.41
C SER A 788 -2.55 -36.96 -32.29
N SER A 789 -3.89 -37.10 -32.20
CA SER A 789 -4.62 -38.21 -32.85
C SER A 789 -5.17 -37.93 -34.27
N GLY A 790 -4.83 -36.81 -34.91
CA GLY A 790 -5.24 -36.50 -36.29
C GLY A 790 -4.19 -36.92 -37.34
N PRO A 791 -4.58 -37.25 -38.59
CA PRO A 791 -3.64 -37.63 -39.66
C PRO A 791 -2.56 -36.55 -39.88
N ASP A 792 -1.32 -37.00 -40.09
CA ASP A 792 -0.16 -36.14 -40.38
C ASP A 792 -0.37 -35.41 -41.71
N GLU A 793 -0.79 -34.15 -41.64
CA GLU A 793 -0.63 -33.23 -42.76
C GLU A 793 0.85 -32.84 -42.81
N GLN A 794 1.60 -33.48 -43.71
CA GLN A 794 2.99 -33.12 -44.00
C GLN A 794 3.03 -31.69 -44.56
N VAL A 795 3.17 -30.70 -43.69
CA VAL A 795 3.43 -29.32 -44.11
C VAL A 795 4.85 -29.26 -44.66
N ALA A 796 4.95 -29.16 -45.98
CA ALA A 796 6.20 -29.01 -46.73
C ALA A 796 7.08 -27.89 -46.12
N GLY A 797 8.37 -28.20 -45.96
CA GLY A 797 9.35 -27.40 -45.23
C GLY A 797 9.49 -25.97 -45.73
N LYS A 798 8.93 -25.01 -44.99
CA LYS A 798 9.35 -23.61 -45.03
C LYS A 798 10.48 -23.43 -44.03
N THR A 799 11.66 -23.04 -44.49
CA THR A 799 12.79 -22.66 -43.63
C THR A 799 12.40 -21.44 -42.80
N ARG A 800 12.25 -21.64 -41.48
CA ARG A 800 11.86 -20.59 -40.53
C ARG A 800 13.11 -19.89 -39.99
N PRO A 801 13.07 -18.56 -39.77
CA PRO A 801 14.16 -17.83 -39.12
C PRO A 801 14.45 -18.34 -37.70
N THR A 802 15.67 -18.16 -37.19
CA THR A 802 16.06 -18.61 -35.84
C THR A 802 15.27 -17.94 -34.71
N TRP A 803 14.87 -16.67 -34.87
CA TRP A 803 14.01 -15.97 -33.90
C TRP A 803 12.59 -16.57 -33.80
N TRP A 804 12.14 -17.27 -34.85
CA TRP A 804 10.80 -17.85 -34.92
C TRP A 804 10.62 -18.95 -33.86
N SER A 805 11.60 -19.84 -33.69
CA SER A 805 11.51 -20.93 -32.70
C SER A 805 11.54 -20.40 -31.26
N THR A 806 12.34 -19.37 -30.99
CA THR A 806 12.38 -18.69 -29.68
C THR A 806 11.04 -18.03 -29.36
N ALA A 807 10.47 -17.27 -30.29
CA ALA A 807 9.17 -16.61 -30.09
C ALA A 807 8.04 -17.65 -29.89
N LEU A 808 8.04 -18.72 -30.70
CA LEU A 808 7.06 -19.79 -30.60
C LEU A 808 7.14 -20.55 -29.27
N THR A 809 8.36 -20.79 -28.79
CA THR A 809 8.59 -21.47 -27.50
C THR A 809 8.20 -20.61 -26.30
N LEU A 810 8.48 -19.31 -26.33
CA LEU A 810 8.02 -18.40 -25.27
C LEU A 810 6.50 -18.32 -25.23
N GLY A 811 5.83 -18.19 -26.38
CA GLY A 811 4.37 -18.17 -26.46
C GLY A 811 3.72 -19.47 -25.95
N HIS A 812 4.29 -20.63 -26.33
CA HIS A 812 3.83 -21.92 -25.83
C HIS A 812 3.97 -22.03 -24.30
N LEU A 813 5.10 -21.61 -23.73
CA LEU A 813 5.32 -21.63 -22.27
C LEU A 813 4.38 -20.66 -21.52
N GLU A 814 4.11 -19.48 -22.08
CA GLU A 814 3.14 -18.51 -21.54
C GLU A 814 1.74 -19.14 -21.47
N THR A 815 1.26 -19.74 -22.57
CA THR A 815 -0.02 -20.46 -22.59
C THR A 815 -0.03 -21.61 -21.59
N ARG A 816 1.04 -22.39 -21.51
CA ARG A 816 1.13 -23.53 -20.60
C ARG A 816 1.04 -23.10 -19.13
N MET A 817 1.62 -21.94 -18.77
CA MET A 817 1.44 -21.33 -17.45
C MET A 817 -0.01 -20.90 -17.20
N HIS A 818 -0.67 -20.25 -18.17
CA HIS A 818 -2.08 -19.87 -18.03
C HIS A 818 -3.01 -21.09 -17.91
N ALA A 819 -2.79 -22.12 -18.72
CA ALA A 819 -3.54 -23.37 -18.68
C ALA A 819 -3.34 -24.10 -17.32
N ALA A 820 -2.10 -24.19 -16.84
CA ALA A 820 -1.81 -24.79 -15.54
C ALA A 820 -2.46 -24.02 -14.38
N ARG A 821 -2.52 -22.69 -14.46
CA ARG A 821 -3.23 -21.85 -13.48
C ARG A 821 -4.73 -22.11 -13.49
N LEU A 822 -5.36 -22.16 -14.67
CA LEU A 822 -6.80 -22.41 -14.82
C LEU A 822 -7.21 -23.83 -14.38
N LEU A 823 -6.36 -24.81 -14.65
CA LEU A 823 -6.61 -26.23 -14.32
C LEU A 823 -6.15 -26.62 -12.90
N GLU A 824 -5.69 -25.65 -12.11
CA GLU A 824 -5.16 -25.82 -10.74
C GLU A 824 -4.05 -26.90 -10.65
N SER A 825 -3.06 -26.82 -11.56
CA SER A 825 -1.89 -27.71 -11.60
C SER A 825 -0.60 -26.99 -11.16
N PRO A 826 -0.31 -26.91 -9.84
CA PRO A 826 0.83 -26.15 -9.31
C PRO A 826 2.19 -26.65 -9.84
N THR A 827 2.36 -27.96 -9.95
CA THR A 827 3.62 -28.56 -10.39
C THR A 827 3.92 -28.23 -11.85
N GLU A 828 2.92 -28.27 -12.73
CA GLU A 828 3.10 -27.91 -14.15
C GLU A 828 3.30 -26.41 -14.34
N TYR A 829 2.64 -25.57 -13.53
CA TYR A 829 2.84 -24.13 -13.52
C TYR A 829 4.30 -23.78 -13.19
N LYS A 830 4.82 -24.36 -12.10
CA LYS A 830 6.21 -24.17 -11.67
C LYS A 830 7.21 -24.62 -12.72
N GLN A 831 7.00 -25.80 -13.32
CA GLN A 831 7.88 -26.32 -14.38
C GLN A 831 7.91 -25.41 -15.61
N ALA A 832 6.75 -24.95 -16.08
CA ALA A 832 6.65 -24.04 -17.21
C ALA A 832 7.32 -22.68 -16.89
N LEU A 833 7.11 -22.14 -15.69
CA LEU A 833 7.71 -20.89 -15.23
C LEU A 833 9.23 -20.93 -15.18
N VAL A 834 9.81 -22.01 -14.65
CA VAL A 834 11.28 -22.16 -14.58
C VAL A 834 11.89 -22.29 -15.98
N LEU A 835 11.23 -23.03 -16.90
CA LEU A 835 11.67 -23.13 -18.30
C LEU A 835 11.55 -21.78 -19.02
N TYR A 836 10.48 -21.02 -18.75
CA TYR A 836 10.28 -19.68 -19.30
C TYR A 836 11.37 -18.71 -18.82
N ALA A 837 11.66 -18.70 -17.51
CA ALA A 837 12.74 -17.91 -16.94
C ALA A 837 14.10 -18.30 -17.53
N LYS A 838 14.37 -19.60 -17.70
CA LYS A 838 15.59 -20.07 -18.35
C LYS A 838 15.71 -19.55 -19.78
N LYS A 839 14.65 -19.64 -20.59
CA LYS A 839 14.67 -19.17 -21.98
C LYS A 839 14.84 -17.65 -22.07
N ILE A 840 14.24 -16.88 -21.18
CA ILE A 840 14.49 -15.42 -21.04
C ILE A 840 15.96 -15.14 -20.70
N ALA A 841 16.54 -15.93 -19.80
CA ALA A 841 17.92 -15.79 -19.35
C ALA A 841 18.93 -16.08 -20.48
N ASP A 842 18.67 -17.14 -21.27
CA ASP A 842 19.50 -17.56 -22.40
C ASP A 842 19.51 -16.52 -23.53
N GLU A 843 18.36 -15.90 -23.81
CA GLU A 843 18.22 -14.86 -24.85
C GLU A 843 18.55 -13.45 -24.34
N GLY A 844 18.58 -13.23 -23.02
CA GLY A 844 18.94 -11.96 -22.40
C GLY A 844 17.85 -10.89 -22.41
N PHE A 845 16.56 -11.26 -22.43
CA PHE A 845 15.44 -10.31 -22.47
C PHE A 845 15.19 -9.60 -21.12
N ARG A 846 15.93 -8.50 -20.89
CA ARG A 846 15.89 -7.74 -19.63
C ARG A 846 14.51 -7.22 -19.24
N ALA A 847 13.75 -6.62 -20.18
CA ALA A 847 12.43 -6.05 -19.87
C ALA A 847 11.44 -7.12 -19.39
N LYS A 848 11.36 -8.27 -20.08
CA LYS A 848 10.54 -9.42 -19.66
C LYS A 848 11.00 -9.99 -18.31
N ALA A 849 12.30 -9.99 -18.03
CA ALA A 849 12.83 -10.42 -16.73
C ALA A 849 12.40 -9.48 -15.59
N GLU A 850 12.48 -8.16 -15.79
CA GLU A 850 12.04 -7.16 -14.80
C GLU A 850 10.53 -7.23 -14.55
N GLU A 851 9.72 -7.40 -15.60
CA GLU A 851 8.27 -7.61 -15.50
C GLU A 851 7.94 -8.85 -14.66
N LEU A 852 8.58 -10.00 -14.97
CA LEU A 852 8.37 -11.25 -14.25
C LEU A 852 8.80 -11.14 -12.78
N ILE A 853 9.92 -10.48 -12.50
CA ILE A 853 10.39 -10.25 -11.11
C ILE A 853 9.36 -9.41 -10.35
N LYS A 854 8.89 -8.30 -10.94
CA LYS A 854 7.89 -7.42 -10.30
C LYS A 854 6.57 -8.15 -10.03
N ASP A 855 6.07 -8.94 -10.99
CA ASP A 855 4.84 -9.73 -10.78
C ASP A 855 5.00 -10.80 -9.69
N LEU A 856 6.19 -11.39 -9.52
CA LEU A 856 6.41 -12.40 -8.48
C LEU A 856 6.77 -11.80 -7.11
N PHE A 857 7.44 -10.64 -7.09
CA PHE A 857 7.85 -9.96 -5.86
C PHE A 857 6.66 -9.26 -5.17
N GLY A 858 5.81 -8.62 -5.97
CA GLY A 858 4.69 -7.80 -5.52
C GLY A 858 5.06 -6.38 -5.11
N PRO A 859 4.07 -5.56 -4.70
CA PRO A 859 4.37 -4.24 -4.15
C PRO A 859 5.14 -4.37 -2.84
N VAL A 860 6.17 -3.52 -2.67
CA VAL A 860 7.04 -3.49 -1.48
C VAL A 860 6.26 -3.03 -0.24
N TYR A 861 5.21 -2.23 -0.42
CA TYR A 861 4.36 -1.67 0.65
C TYR A 861 2.86 -1.88 0.37
N TRP A 862 2.10 -2.05 1.45
CA TRP A 862 0.63 -2.00 1.43
C TRP A 862 0.17 -0.54 1.47
N ARG A 863 -0.62 -0.10 0.49
CA ARG A 863 -1.24 1.23 0.47
C ARG A 863 -2.62 1.18 1.12
N PRO A 864 -2.85 1.81 2.28
CA PRO A 864 -4.19 1.90 2.86
C PRO A 864 -5.06 2.83 2.00
N GLY A 865 -6.16 2.32 1.44
CA GLY A 865 -7.18 3.14 0.76
C GLY A 865 -7.26 3.03 -0.76
N GLU A 866 -6.37 2.29 -1.43
CA GLU A 866 -6.51 1.92 -2.85
C GLU A 866 -7.02 0.47 -2.95
N GLU A 867 -8.28 0.20 -2.62
CA GLU A 867 -8.90 -1.12 -2.86
C GLU A 867 -9.11 -1.43 -4.37
N ARG A 868 -8.61 -0.60 -5.30
CA ARG A 868 -8.92 -0.74 -6.74
C ARG A 868 -7.77 -0.90 -7.73
N GLU A 869 -6.48 -0.74 -7.37
CA GLU A 869 -5.42 -0.78 -8.41
C GLU A 869 -4.25 -1.76 -8.20
N SER A 870 -4.17 -2.48 -7.07
CA SER A 870 -3.17 -3.55 -6.91
C SER A 870 -3.86 -4.92 -6.80
N SER A 871 -4.10 -5.55 -7.96
CA SER A 871 -4.62 -6.92 -8.13
C SER A 871 -3.62 -8.02 -7.74
N TRP A 872 -2.54 -7.67 -7.03
CA TRP A 872 -1.44 -8.58 -6.76
C TRP A 872 -1.79 -9.58 -5.64
N SER A 873 -1.80 -10.86 -5.99
CA SER A 873 -1.97 -11.96 -5.03
C SER A 873 -0.60 -12.56 -4.64
N PRO A 874 -0.36 -12.83 -3.34
CA PRO A 874 0.90 -13.43 -2.88
C PRO A 874 1.08 -14.89 -3.32
N THR A 875 0.01 -15.51 -3.81
CA THR A 875 -0.02 -16.90 -4.28
C THR A 875 -0.53 -16.99 -5.71
N VAL A 876 -0.03 -17.97 -6.46
CA VAL A 876 -0.53 -18.37 -7.79
C VAL A 876 -0.65 -19.89 -7.85
N ALA A 877 -1.81 -20.41 -8.25
CA ALA A 877 -2.10 -21.85 -8.25
C ALA A 877 -1.79 -22.58 -6.92
N GLY A 878 -1.90 -21.88 -5.77
CA GLY A 878 -1.54 -22.41 -4.44
C GLY A 878 -0.06 -22.36 -4.08
N LEU A 879 0.81 -21.83 -4.95
CA LEU A 879 2.24 -21.64 -4.70
C LEU A 879 2.53 -20.18 -4.31
N ALA A 880 3.44 -19.97 -3.36
CA ALA A 880 3.90 -18.63 -2.99
C ALA A 880 4.73 -18.01 -4.12
N LYS A 881 4.31 -16.84 -4.61
CA LYS A 881 5.00 -16.15 -5.72
C LYS A 881 6.45 -15.80 -5.38
N ARG A 882 6.72 -15.42 -4.13
CA ARG A 882 8.08 -15.09 -3.66
C ARG A 882 9.01 -16.31 -3.56
N ASP A 883 8.48 -17.51 -3.37
CA ASP A 883 9.29 -18.73 -3.44
C ASP A 883 9.59 -19.12 -4.88
N LEU A 884 8.62 -18.96 -5.78
CA LEU A 884 8.85 -19.07 -7.22
C LEU A 884 9.90 -18.06 -7.70
N LEU A 885 9.88 -16.84 -7.15
CA LEU A 885 10.87 -15.82 -7.46
C LEU A 885 12.30 -16.25 -7.11
N LYS A 886 12.52 -16.95 -5.99
CA LYS A 886 13.84 -17.47 -5.63
C LYS A 886 14.40 -18.37 -6.73
N GLU A 887 13.56 -19.22 -7.30
CA GLU A 887 13.94 -20.14 -8.37
C GLU A 887 14.16 -19.43 -9.70
N VAL A 888 13.34 -18.43 -10.02
CA VAL A 888 13.51 -17.57 -11.20
C VAL A 888 14.82 -16.78 -11.13
N LEU A 889 15.10 -16.13 -9.99
CA LEU A 889 16.34 -15.39 -9.77
C LEU A 889 17.55 -16.31 -9.88
N ALA A 890 17.46 -17.56 -9.41
CA ALA A 890 18.54 -18.54 -9.55
C ALA A 890 18.87 -18.88 -11.02
N GLN A 891 17.89 -18.80 -11.95
CA GLN A 891 18.17 -18.91 -13.39
C GLN A 891 18.83 -17.63 -13.93
N PHE A 892 18.35 -16.45 -13.52
CA PHE A 892 18.86 -15.17 -14.02
C PHE A 892 20.30 -14.86 -13.59
N VAL A 893 20.73 -15.33 -12.40
CA VAL A 893 22.13 -15.20 -11.95
C VAL A 893 23.11 -15.90 -12.90
N ARG A 894 22.67 -16.93 -13.64
CA ARG A 894 23.53 -17.65 -14.58
C ARG A 894 23.67 -16.96 -15.94
N SER A 895 22.88 -15.93 -16.21
CA SER A 895 22.89 -15.19 -17.48
C SER A 895 23.88 -14.03 -17.46
N LYS A 896 24.69 -13.90 -18.52
CA LYS A 896 25.70 -12.83 -18.66
C LYS A 896 25.10 -11.41 -18.59
N THR A 897 23.84 -11.23 -18.98
CA THR A 897 23.20 -9.90 -19.04
C THR A 897 22.33 -9.60 -17.81
N LEU A 898 21.75 -10.64 -17.18
CA LEU A 898 20.80 -10.48 -16.06
C LEU A 898 21.43 -10.68 -14.67
N THR A 899 22.71 -11.08 -14.58
CA THR A 899 23.40 -11.38 -13.31
C THR A 899 23.24 -10.26 -12.28
N LYS A 900 23.55 -9.01 -12.66
CA LYS A 900 23.48 -7.85 -11.74
C LYS A 900 22.05 -7.62 -11.23
N LEU A 901 21.08 -7.58 -12.14
CA LEU A 901 19.66 -7.42 -11.81
C LEU A 901 19.21 -8.51 -10.83
N ALA A 902 19.58 -9.77 -11.08
CA ALA A 902 19.18 -10.88 -10.23
C ALA A 902 19.79 -10.80 -8.83
N MET A 903 21.04 -10.37 -8.70
CA MET A 903 21.70 -10.18 -7.40
C MET A 903 21.04 -9.08 -6.57
N ASP A 904 20.74 -7.93 -7.18
CA ASP A 904 20.08 -6.80 -6.51
C ASP A 904 18.71 -7.23 -5.94
N TRP A 905 17.92 -7.96 -6.73
CA TRP A 905 16.61 -8.47 -6.30
C TRP A 905 16.70 -9.63 -5.30
N GLN A 906 17.75 -10.45 -5.33
CA GLN A 906 18.00 -11.46 -4.29
C GLN A 906 18.31 -10.82 -2.94
N GLU A 907 19.06 -9.72 -2.93
CA GLU A 907 19.35 -8.97 -1.69
C GLU A 907 18.07 -8.34 -1.13
N LEU A 908 17.27 -7.69 -1.98
CA LEU A 908 15.97 -7.15 -1.59
C LEU A 908 15.03 -8.24 -1.06
N LEU A 909 14.96 -9.40 -1.72
CA LEU A 909 14.13 -10.52 -1.29
C LEU A 909 14.60 -11.07 0.07
N LYS A 910 15.92 -11.15 0.31
CA LYS A 910 16.47 -11.55 1.61
C LYS A 910 16.12 -10.55 2.70
N LYS A 911 16.20 -9.24 2.42
CA LYS A 911 15.82 -8.18 3.38
C LYS A 911 14.34 -8.30 3.75
N VAL A 912 13.45 -8.40 2.74
CA VAL A 912 12.00 -8.56 2.97
C VAL A 912 11.66 -9.85 3.73
N VAL A 913 12.36 -10.97 3.46
CA VAL A 913 12.14 -12.24 4.18
C VAL A 913 12.71 -12.21 5.61
N ASN A 914 13.77 -11.43 5.86
CA ASN A 914 14.41 -11.32 7.17
C ASN A 914 13.76 -10.28 8.10
N GLU A 915 12.93 -9.37 7.59
CA GLU A 915 12.23 -8.36 8.41
C GLU A 915 10.85 -8.80 8.94
N GLU A 916 10.33 -9.92 8.45
CA GLU A 916 9.12 -10.54 9.00
C GLU A 916 9.48 -11.47 10.17
N TYR A 917 9.91 -10.91 11.32
CA TYR A 917 9.99 -11.67 12.57
C TYR A 917 8.66 -11.58 13.36
N PRO A 918 7.87 -12.66 13.44
CA PRO A 918 6.88 -12.81 14.50
C PRO A 918 7.60 -12.95 15.85
N PHE A 919 7.12 -12.24 16.86
CA PHE A 919 7.53 -12.46 18.24
C PHE A 919 7.24 -13.93 18.59
N SER A 920 8.29 -14.73 18.76
CA SER A 920 8.15 -16.14 19.09
C SER A 920 8.19 -16.31 20.60
N ARG A 921 7.04 -16.62 21.21
CA ARG A 921 7.01 -17.15 22.58
C ARG A 921 7.32 -18.65 22.49
N PHE A 922 8.32 -19.11 23.24
CA PHE A 922 8.83 -20.50 23.24
C PHE A 922 9.48 -20.99 21.94
N GLY A 923 9.84 -20.10 21.00
CA GLY A 923 10.53 -20.53 19.78
C GLY A 923 9.63 -21.20 18.72
N LEU A 924 8.32 -21.34 18.97
CA LEU A 924 7.44 -22.21 18.18
C LEU A 924 6.05 -21.64 17.83
N PHE A 925 5.57 -20.55 18.46
CA PHE A 925 4.17 -20.13 18.33
C PHE A 925 3.99 -18.62 18.04
N PRO A 926 3.19 -18.23 17.02
CA PRO A 926 2.84 -16.85 16.76
C PRO A 926 1.71 -16.39 17.71
N VAL A 927 1.99 -15.49 18.66
CA VAL A 927 0.99 -14.92 19.59
C VAL A 927 0.85 -13.41 19.34
N GLY A 928 -0.37 -12.93 19.08
CA GLY A 928 -0.64 -11.49 18.88
C GLY A 928 -0.70 -10.73 20.20
N GLY A 929 -0.23 -9.48 20.25
CA GLY A 929 -0.22 -8.64 21.47
C GLY A 929 -1.18 -7.45 21.38
N ARG A 930 -1.69 -6.95 22.52
CA ARG A 930 -2.54 -5.74 22.61
C ARG A 930 -2.25 -4.95 23.88
N SER A 931 -1.87 -3.68 23.74
CA SER A 931 -1.88 -2.70 24.85
C SER A 931 -3.28 -2.10 25.02
N THR A 932 -3.70 -1.85 26.26
CA THR A 932 -5.04 -1.32 26.57
C THR A 932 -4.93 -0.07 27.43
N ALA A 933 -5.63 1.00 27.05
CA ALA A 933 -5.70 2.24 27.80
C ALA A 933 -7.12 2.52 28.29
N ILE A 934 -7.24 3.00 29.53
CA ILE A 934 -8.50 3.40 30.17
C ILE A 934 -8.37 4.86 30.59
N LYS A 935 -9.35 5.68 30.22
CA LYS A 935 -9.50 7.02 30.77
C LYS A 935 -10.27 6.96 32.08
N LEU A 936 -9.60 7.33 33.16
CA LEU A 936 -10.15 7.34 34.52
C LEU A 936 -11.13 8.53 34.69
N SER A 937 -11.97 8.47 35.72
CA SER A 937 -13.00 9.49 35.99
C SER A 937 -12.42 10.89 36.23
N ASN A 938 -11.17 10.97 36.69
CA ASN A 938 -10.44 12.21 36.92
C ASN A 938 -9.73 12.76 35.66
N GLY A 939 -9.83 12.08 34.51
CA GLY A 939 -9.22 12.46 33.24
C GLY A 939 -7.83 11.89 32.98
N ASP A 940 -7.20 11.25 33.97
CA ASP A 940 -5.90 10.59 33.82
C ASP A 940 -6.04 9.27 33.02
N LEU A 941 -4.95 8.82 32.39
CA LEU A 941 -4.91 7.52 31.69
C LEU A 941 -4.19 6.45 32.50
N TRP A 942 -4.80 5.27 32.49
CA TRP A 942 -4.25 4.01 32.96
C TRP A 942 -3.95 3.12 31.76
N VAL A 943 -2.71 2.64 31.63
CA VAL A 943 -2.24 1.93 30.43
C VAL A 943 -1.59 0.61 30.80
N LEU A 944 -2.11 -0.49 30.26
CA LEU A 944 -1.47 -1.80 30.25
C LEU A 944 -0.58 -1.91 29.02
N ALA A 945 0.73 -1.94 29.23
CA ALA A 945 1.74 -1.93 28.17
C ALA A 945 2.17 -3.36 27.80
N SER A 946 1.65 -3.87 26.69
CA SER A 946 1.91 -5.24 26.19
C SER A 946 2.46 -5.27 24.75
N THR A 947 2.53 -4.13 24.06
CA THR A 947 3.04 -3.97 22.70
C THR A 947 4.06 -2.82 22.66
N PRO A 948 4.92 -2.73 21.63
CA PRO A 948 5.82 -1.59 21.47
C PRO A 948 5.04 -0.26 21.46
N LEU A 949 5.61 0.77 22.07
CA LEU A 949 5.07 2.14 21.97
C LEU A 949 5.50 2.73 20.62
N ASP A 950 4.67 2.56 19.59
CA ASP A 950 4.83 3.24 18.32
C ASP A 950 4.29 4.69 18.38
N SER A 951 4.64 5.50 17.38
CA SER A 951 4.23 6.90 17.32
C SER A 951 2.70 7.06 17.23
N GLU A 952 2.00 6.18 16.50
CA GLU A 952 0.54 6.21 16.39
C GLU A 952 -0.13 5.98 17.76
N THR A 953 0.36 5.01 18.54
CA THR A 953 -0.16 4.70 19.87
C THR A 953 0.14 5.82 20.84
N LYS A 954 1.35 6.38 20.81
CA LYS A 954 1.74 7.52 21.66
C LYS A 954 0.86 8.75 21.38
N ASP A 955 0.69 9.12 20.12
CA ASP A 955 -0.14 10.28 19.74
C ASP A 955 -1.59 10.11 20.20
N LYS A 956 -2.14 8.89 20.14
CA LYS A 956 -3.49 8.59 20.64
C LYS A 956 -3.57 8.68 22.16
N LEU A 957 -2.57 8.19 22.88
CA LEU A 957 -2.52 8.32 24.34
C LEU A 957 -2.48 9.81 24.73
N ASP A 958 -1.62 10.59 24.07
CA ASP A 958 -1.47 12.04 24.33
C ASP A 958 -2.78 12.80 24.03
N GLN A 959 -3.55 12.38 23.03
CA GLN A 959 -4.89 12.93 22.75
C GLN A 959 -5.95 12.55 23.80
N LEU A 960 -5.87 11.36 24.39
CA LEU A 960 -6.88 10.85 25.31
C LEU A 960 -6.75 11.48 26.71
N GLY A 961 -5.54 11.82 27.14
CA GLY A 961 -5.25 12.45 28.43
C GLY A 961 -3.82 12.15 28.93
N PRO A 962 -3.41 12.71 30.09
CA PRO A 962 -2.09 12.45 30.65
C PRO A 962 -1.98 11.00 31.15
N VAL A 963 -0.96 10.26 30.68
CA VAL A 963 -0.66 8.92 31.17
C VAL A 963 -0.11 8.99 32.58
N LYS A 964 -0.84 8.42 33.55
CA LYS A 964 -0.48 8.45 34.97
C LYS A 964 -0.12 7.09 35.54
N TYR A 965 -0.62 6.01 34.96
CA TYR A 965 -0.33 4.65 35.41
C TYR A 965 0.11 3.78 34.23
N ILE A 966 1.29 3.16 34.36
CA ILE A 966 1.81 2.14 33.43
C ILE A 966 1.80 0.82 34.16
N ILE A 967 1.15 -0.18 33.57
CA ILE A 967 0.88 -1.46 34.21
C ILE A 967 1.57 -2.61 33.48
N GLY A 968 2.39 -3.35 34.21
CA GLY A 968 2.85 -4.68 33.83
C GLY A 968 1.85 -5.72 34.30
N ALA A 969 1.31 -6.52 33.38
CA ALA A 969 0.19 -7.42 33.68
C ALA A 969 0.60 -8.75 34.35
N ASP A 970 1.82 -9.23 34.09
CA ASP A 970 2.36 -10.49 34.61
C ASP A 970 3.91 -10.50 34.58
N ALA A 971 4.52 -11.63 34.95
CA ALA A 971 5.98 -11.80 34.97
C ALA A 971 6.69 -11.68 33.60
N VAL A 972 5.97 -11.85 32.49
CA VAL A 972 6.53 -11.98 31.14
C VAL A 972 6.21 -10.79 30.23
N HIS A 973 5.24 -9.94 30.59
CA HIS A 973 4.92 -8.68 29.95
C HIS A 973 5.80 -7.53 30.47
N ASN A 974 7.12 -7.66 30.33
CA ASN A 974 8.08 -6.64 30.79
C ASN A 974 8.81 -5.87 29.68
N LEU A 975 8.78 -6.37 28.43
CA LEU A 975 9.67 -5.89 27.37
C LEU A 975 9.49 -4.41 27.02
N TYR A 976 8.26 -3.91 27.11
CA TYR A 976 7.91 -2.54 26.67
C TYR A 976 7.72 -1.56 27.83
N LEU A 977 7.85 -2.01 29.08
CA LEU A 977 7.65 -1.14 30.25
C LEU A 977 8.68 0.00 30.28
N ALA A 978 9.92 -0.26 29.84
CA ALA A 978 10.97 0.75 29.74
C ALA A 978 10.59 1.87 28.77
N ASP A 979 10.07 1.51 27.59
CA ASP A 979 9.72 2.46 26.53
C ASP A 979 8.57 3.37 26.97
N PHE A 980 7.53 2.79 27.59
CA PHE A 980 6.42 3.56 28.13
C PHE A 980 6.86 4.46 29.28
N LYS A 981 7.70 3.98 30.21
CA LYS A 981 8.18 4.79 31.34
C LYS A 981 9.12 5.89 30.88
N LYS A 982 9.90 5.67 29.83
CA LYS A 982 10.75 6.71 29.22
C LYS A 982 9.91 7.79 28.52
N ALA A 983 8.82 7.40 27.87
CA ALA A 983 7.90 8.34 27.23
C ALA A 983 7.07 9.13 28.24
N TYR A 984 6.69 8.50 29.35
CA TYR A 984 5.88 9.08 30.43
C TYR A 984 6.60 8.98 31.77
N PRO A 985 7.64 9.81 32.01
CA PRO A 985 8.50 9.69 33.19
C PRO A 985 7.74 9.88 34.51
N ASP A 986 6.70 10.72 34.50
CA ASP A 986 5.88 11.02 35.67
C ASP A 986 4.80 9.96 35.96
N ALA A 987 4.58 9.00 35.04
CA ALA A 987 3.59 7.95 35.22
C ALA A 987 4.08 6.89 36.22
N ARG A 988 3.24 6.49 37.17
CA ARG A 988 3.56 5.44 38.15
C ARG A 988 3.65 4.09 37.47
N LEU A 989 4.75 3.36 37.66
CA LEU A 989 4.96 2.03 37.11
C LEU A 989 4.63 0.95 38.14
N ILE A 990 3.64 0.12 37.86
CA ILE A 990 3.15 -0.91 38.78
C ILE A 990 3.14 -2.27 38.08
N ALA A 991 3.74 -3.29 38.70
CA ALA A 991 3.84 -4.62 38.11
C ALA A 991 4.00 -5.72 39.18
N PRO A 992 3.75 -7.01 38.87
CA PRO A 992 4.06 -8.10 39.79
C PRO A 992 5.53 -8.17 40.17
N LYS A 993 5.83 -8.69 41.38
CA LYS A 993 7.21 -8.92 41.85
C LYS A 993 8.04 -9.72 40.83
N ALA A 994 7.46 -10.75 40.26
CA ALA A 994 8.11 -11.59 39.25
C ALA A 994 8.53 -10.80 37.98
N THR A 995 7.84 -9.70 37.66
CA THR A 995 8.20 -8.80 36.57
C THR A 995 9.48 -8.04 36.91
N THR A 996 9.59 -7.48 38.12
CA THR A 996 10.76 -6.71 38.58
C THR A 996 12.06 -7.52 38.54
N GLU A 997 11.97 -8.82 38.81
CA GLU A 997 13.09 -9.75 38.75
C GLU A 997 13.52 -10.06 37.30
N ARG A 998 12.58 -10.03 36.35
CA ARG A 998 12.78 -10.42 34.93
C ARG A 998 13.04 -9.27 33.97
N VAL A 999 12.73 -8.03 34.35
CA VAL A 999 13.03 -6.84 33.54
C VAL A 999 14.54 -6.75 33.29
N SER A 1000 14.91 -6.53 32.03
CA SER A 1000 16.31 -6.42 31.57
C SER A 1000 16.97 -5.12 32.06
N ASP A 1001 16.23 -4.02 32.02
CA ASP A 1001 16.67 -2.74 32.54
C ASP A 1001 16.45 -2.65 34.07
N LYS A 1002 17.52 -2.93 34.82
CA LYS A 1002 17.52 -2.86 36.29
C LYS A 1002 17.44 -1.44 36.84
N SER A 1003 17.49 -0.41 35.99
CA SER A 1003 17.33 0.99 36.41
C SER A 1003 15.86 1.42 36.55
N LEU A 1004 14.92 0.61 36.08
CA LEU A 1004 13.48 0.87 36.19
C LEU A 1004 13.02 0.90 37.64
N LYS A 1005 12.47 2.05 38.05
CA LYS A 1005 11.88 2.25 39.36
C LYS A 1005 10.40 1.88 39.32
N PHE A 1006 10.00 0.93 40.17
CA PHE A 1006 8.61 0.52 40.33
C PHE A 1006 7.99 1.27 41.51
N ASP A 1007 6.86 1.92 41.27
CA ASP A 1007 6.10 2.70 42.25
C ASP A 1007 5.12 1.83 43.05
N GLY A 1008 4.87 0.59 42.58
CA GLY A 1008 4.06 -0.41 43.27
C GLY A 1008 4.33 -1.83 42.75
N VAL A 1009 4.30 -2.83 43.64
CA VAL A 1009 4.71 -4.19 43.33
C VAL A 1009 3.78 -5.24 43.95
N TRP A 1010 2.90 -5.83 43.13
CA TRP A 1010 2.02 -6.93 43.59
C TRP A 1010 2.82 -8.16 44.02
N GLY A 1011 2.47 -8.70 45.20
CA GLY A 1011 3.16 -9.82 45.83
C GLY A 1011 4.38 -9.43 46.68
N SER A 1012 4.80 -8.16 46.64
CA SER A 1012 5.73 -7.57 47.62
C SER A 1012 5.00 -6.63 48.58
N ASP A 1013 4.07 -5.85 48.05
CA ASP A 1013 3.26 -4.91 48.84
C ASP A 1013 2.15 -5.65 49.61
N PRO A 1014 1.68 -5.10 50.76
CA PRO A 1014 0.54 -5.63 51.50
C PRO A 1014 -0.71 -5.83 50.61
N ALA A 1015 -1.47 -6.90 50.86
CA ALA A 1015 -2.60 -7.29 49.99
C ALA A 1015 -3.73 -6.26 49.90
N ASP A 1016 -3.81 -5.34 50.85
CA ASP A 1016 -4.80 -4.26 50.95
C ASP A 1016 -4.31 -2.91 50.36
N THR A 1017 -3.08 -2.87 49.83
CA THR A 1017 -2.48 -1.67 49.23
C THR A 1017 -3.33 -1.12 48.09
N LYS A 1018 -3.52 0.21 48.09
CA LYS A 1018 -4.18 0.97 47.02
C LYS A 1018 -3.17 1.83 46.29
N TYR A 1019 -3.10 1.71 44.97
CA TYR A 1019 -2.15 2.41 44.12
C TYR A 1019 -2.69 3.72 43.53
N GLY A 1020 -3.99 3.97 43.65
CA GLY A 1020 -4.65 5.24 43.34
C GLY A 1020 -5.62 5.19 42.16
N PHE A 1021 -5.71 4.07 41.44
CA PHE A 1021 -6.65 3.88 40.33
C PHE A 1021 -7.90 3.06 40.71
N GLU A 1022 -7.96 2.53 41.94
CA GLU A 1022 -8.97 1.55 42.36
C GLU A 1022 -10.41 2.08 42.41
N ASN A 1023 -10.60 3.40 42.38
CA ASN A 1023 -11.92 4.01 42.25
C ASN A 1023 -12.58 3.69 40.91
N ASP A 1024 -11.78 3.55 39.85
CA ASP A 1024 -12.24 3.30 38.49
C ASP A 1024 -11.89 1.88 38.01
N VAL A 1025 -10.76 1.32 38.42
CA VAL A 1025 -10.29 -0.01 37.97
C VAL A 1025 -9.98 -0.90 39.18
N LYS A 1026 -10.79 -1.94 39.38
CA LYS A 1026 -10.52 -2.99 40.38
C LYS A 1026 -9.46 -3.94 39.84
N HIS A 1027 -8.70 -4.59 40.74
CA HIS A 1027 -7.70 -5.58 40.34
C HIS A 1027 -7.69 -6.80 41.27
N CYS A 1028 -7.21 -7.94 40.78
CA CYS A 1028 -7.02 -9.18 41.52
C CYS A 1028 -5.70 -9.84 41.10
N TYR A 1029 -4.78 -10.02 42.04
CA TYR A 1029 -3.46 -10.62 41.79
C TYR A 1029 -3.51 -12.13 41.98
N PHE A 1030 -3.17 -12.89 40.93
CA PHE A 1030 -3.18 -14.35 40.92
C PHE A 1030 -1.84 -14.91 41.38
N SER A 1031 -1.61 -14.94 42.69
CA SER A 1031 -0.36 -15.48 43.27
C SER A 1031 -0.14 -16.96 42.97
N GLY A 1032 -1.23 -17.71 42.76
CA GLY A 1032 -1.20 -19.14 42.43
C GLY A 1032 -1.01 -19.46 40.95
N PHE A 1033 -1.07 -18.48 40.04
CA PHE A 1033 -0.85 -18.69 38.61
C PHE A 1033 0.66 -18.67 38.30
N ARG A 1034 1.10 -19.51 37.36
CA ARG A 1034 2.53 -19.66 37.02
C ARG A 1034 3.20 -18.34 36.60
N ASN A 1035 2.49 -17.50 35.86
CA ASN A 1035 3.00 -16.20 35.40
C ASN A 1035 2.70 -15.04 36.37
N LYS A 1036 2.03 -15.30 37.50
CA LYS A 1036 1.68 -14.30 38.52
C LYS A 1036 0.90 -13.11 37.93
N ASP A 1037 -0.09 -13.43 37.10
CA ASP A 1037 -0.96 -12.46 36.42
C ASP A 1037 -1.79 -11.60 37.36
N VAL A 1038 -2.21 -10.44 36.86
CA VAL A 1038 -3.20 -9.57 37.51
C VAL A 1038 -4.39 -9.41 36.57
N ALA A 1039 -5.59 -9.69 37.06
CA ALA A 1039 -6.84 -9.37 36.39
C ALA A 1039 -7.29 -7.97 36.77
N PHE A 1040 -7.84 -7.21 35.81
CA PHE A 1040 -8.37 -5.87 36.02
C PHE A 1040 -9.84 -5.80 35.62
N PHE A 1041 -10.64 -5.02 36.32
CA PHE A 1041 -12.06 -4.83 36.04
C PHE A 1041 -12.44 -3.36 36.12
N HIS A 1042 -12.97 -2.84 35.01
CA HIS A 1042 -13.48 -1.49 34.87
C HIS A 1042 -15.01 -1.51 34.97
N PRO A 1043 -15.61 -1.12 36.12
CA PRO A 1043 -17.04 -1.29 36.37
C PRO A 1043 -17.94 -0.47 35.44
N SER A 1044 -17.52 0.75 35.06
CA SER A 1044 -18.34 1.65 34.25
C SER A 1044 -18.61 1.12 32.84
N THR A 1045 -17.67 0.36 32.26
CA THR A 1045 -17.83 -0.30 30.96
C THR A 1045 -18.06 -1.81 31.07
N LYS A 1046 -18.24 -2.33 32.29
CA LYS A 1046 -18.37 -3.77 32.58
C LYS A 1046 -17.31 -4.61 31.85
N THR A 1047 -16.05 -4.16 31.84
CA THR A 1047 -14.98 -4.76 31.04
C THR A 1047 -13.90 -5.35 31.93
N MET A 1048 -13.55 -6.62 31.71
CA MET A 1048 -12.43 -7.31 32.35
C MET A 1048 -11.22 -7.33 31.41
N ILE A 1049 -10.02 -7.03 31.93
CA ILE A 1049 -8.76 -6.98 31.18
C ILE A 1049 -7.73 -7.87 31.85
N GLN A 1050 -6.99 -8.65 31.08
CA GLN A 1050 -6.01 -9.62 31.60
C GLN A 1050 -4.93 -9.95 30.58
N ALA A 1051 -3.83 -10.58 31.00
CA ALA A 1051 -2.76 -11.07 30.11
C ALA A 1051 -2.93 -12.54 29.68
N ASP A 1052 -2.42 -13.47 30.49
CA ASP A 1052 -2.26 -14.90 30.20
C ASP A 1052 -3.30 -15.80 30.93
N LEU A 1053 -4.16 -15.24 31.78
CA LEU A 1053 -5.24 -15.94 32.46
C LEU A 1053 -6.28 -16.53 31.49
N LEU A 1054 -6.50 -15.92 30.32
CA LEU A 1054 -7.45 -16.43 29.34
C LEU A 1054 -6.96 -16.24 27.89
N PHE A 1055 -6.39 -17.30 27.32
CA PHE A 1055 -6.06 -17.35 25.90
C PHE A 1055 -7.29 -17.67 25.05
N ASN A 1056 -7.71 -16.74 24.20
CA ASN A 1056 -8.78 -16.93 23.21
C ASN A 1056 -8.18 -16.99 21.80
N LEU A 1057 -7.67 -18.17 21.41
CA LEU A 1057 -6.89 -18.37 20.18
C LEU A 1057 -7.68 -19.18 19.13
N PRO A 1058 -7.50 -18.92 17.82
CA PRO A 1058 -6.51 -18.01 17.20
C PRO A 1058 -6.87 -16.51 17.39
N PRO A 1059 -5.90 -15.61 17.62
CA PRO A 1059 -6.15 -14.19 17.89
C PRO A 1059 -6.31 -13.41 16.57
N THR A 1060 -7.39 -13.69 15.85
CA THR A 1060 -7.66 -13.14 14.51
C THR A 1060 -7.76 -11.61 14.47
N GLU A 1061 -8.32 -10.98 15.49
CA GLU A 1061 -8.47 -9.54 15.62
C GLU A 1061 -7.12 -8.85 15.79
N GLN A 1062 -6.23 -9.44 16.59
CA GLN A 1062 -4.87 -8.90 16.83
C GLN A 1062 -3.97 -9.04 15.60
N TYR A 1063 -4.29 -9.99 14.71
CA TYR A 1063 -3.64 -10.14 13.41
C TYR A 1063 -4.41 -9.45 12.27
N SER A 1064 -5.46 -8.67 12.53
CA SER A 1064 -6.23 -7.98 11.49
C SER A 1064 -5.40 -6.95 10.69
N LYS A 1065 -4.30 -6.47 11.29
CA LYS A 1065 -3.27 -5.62 10.66
C LYS A 1065 -2.01 -6.39 10.22
N SER A 1066 -1.95 -7.71 10.39
CA SER A 1066 -0.81 -8.57 10.06
C SER A 1066 -1.14 -9.57 8.95
N LYS A 1067 -0.13 -10.01 8.19
CA LYS A 1067 -0.26 -11.08 7.19
C LYS A 1067 -0.02 -12.48 7.77
N SER A 1068 0.33 -12.60 9.05
CA SER A 1068 0.54 -13.88 9.74
C SER A 1068 -0.77 -14.53 10.17
N SER A 1069 -0.84 -15.86 10.05
CA SER A 1069 -1.93 -16.64 10.64
C SER A 1069 -1.83 -16.64 12.16
N GLY A 1070 -2.95 -16.34 12.84
CA GLY A 1070 -3.08 -16.58 14.27
C GLY A 1070 -3.20 -18.05 14.66
N LYS A 1071 -3.11 -18.99 13.71
CA LYS A 1071 -3.21 -20.42 14.00
C LYS A 1071 -1.89 -20.95 14.53
N VAL A 1072 -1.97 -21.42 15.76
CA VAL A 1072 -0.92 -22.14 16.45
C VAL A 1072 -0.86 -23.58 15.88
N PRO A 1073 0.25 -24.05 15.30
CA PRO A 1073 0.36 -25.43 14.85
C PRO A 1073 0.23 -26.40 16.04
N PHE A 1074 -0.42 -27.55 15.86
CA PHE A 1074 -0.64 -28.62 16.85
C PHE A 1074 -1.62 -28.35 18.01
N PHE A 1075 -1.97 -27.10 18.32
CA PHE A 1075 -3.08 -26.76 19.21
C PHE A 1075 -4.28 -26.35 18.34
N GLY A 1076 -5.40 -27.06 18.42
CA GLY A 1076 -6.65 -26.63 17.78
C GLY A 1076 -7.15 -25.27 18.32
N ASN A 1077 -8.37 -24.85 17.97
CA ASN A 1077 -8.96 -23.62 18.52
C ASN A 1077 -8.98 -23.69 20.07
N LEU A 1078 -8.13 -22.91 20.73
CA LEU A 1078 -8.06 -22.81 22.19
C LEU A 1078 -9.03 -21.72 22.62
N THR A 1079 -10.31 -22.09 22.72
CA THR A 1079 -11.38 -21.17 23.17
C THR A 1079 -11.70 -21.43 24.65
N PRO A 1080 -12.22 -20.43 25.38
CA PRO A 1080 -12.63 -20.59 26.79
C PRO A 1080 -13.64 -21.72 27.04
N TYR A 1081 -14.38 -22.12 26.00
CA TYR A 1081 -15.40 -23.18 26.05
C TYR A 1081 -14.84 -24.57 25.75
N SER A 1082 -13.57 -24.66 25.36
CA SER A 1082 -12.94 -25.92 24.98
C SER A 1082 -12.39 -26.65 26.21
N TRP A 1083 -12.53 -27.98 26.21
CA TRP A 1083 -11.92 -28.84 27.23
C TRP A 1083 -10.39 -28.71 27.30
N LEU A 1084 -9.73 -28.42 26.16
CA LEU A 1084 -8.29 -28.17 26.11
C LEU A 1084 -7.90 -26.90 26.89
N HIS A 1085 -8.70 -25.83 26.80
CA HIS A 1085 -8.46 -24.60 27.55
C HIS A 1085 -8.64 -24.82 29.05
N GLN A 1086 -9.70 -25.53 29.48
CA GLN A 1086 -9.91 -25.87 30.89
C GLN A 1086 -8.72 -26.64 31.48
N LYS A 1087 -8.17 -27.60 30.72
CA LYS A 1087 -6.94 -28.32 31.11
C LYS A 1087 -5.72 -27.43 31.17
N PHE A 1088 -5.57 -26.49 30.23
CA PHE A 1088 -4.48 -25.52 30.23
C PHE A 1088 -4.56 -24.61 31.46
N ALA A 1089 -5.73 -24.01 31.74
CA ALA A 1089 -5.96 -23.17 32.91
C ALA A 1089 -5.74 -23.93 34.22
N TRP A 1090 -6.16 -25.20 34.29
CA TRP A 1090 -5.83 -26.06 35.42
C TRP A 1090 -4.32 -26.28 35.55
N SER A 1091 -3.61 -26.64 34.47
CA SER A 1091 -2.16 -26.90 34.47
C SER A 1091 -1.33 -25.68 34.90
N MET A 1092 -1.76 -24.47 34.53
CA MET A 1092 -1.04 -23.23 34.82
C MET A 1092 -1.21 -22.71 36.26
N GLY A 1093 -2.14 -23.27 37.04
CA GLY A 1093 -2.26 -22.97 38.47
C GLY A 1093 -1.30 -23.82 39.30
N GLU A 1094 -0.22 -23.23 39.82
CA GLU A 1094 0.74 -23.91 40.69
C GLU A 1094 0.17 -24.13 42.10
N ASP A 1095 -0.53 -23.11 42.63
CA ASP A 1095 -1.24 -23.17 43.91
C ASP A 1095 -2.75 -23.17 43.66
N LYS A 1096 -3.38 -24.33 43.90
CA LYS A 1096 -4.81 -24.53 43.61
C LYS A 1096 -5.73 -23.77 44.56
N GLU A 1097 -5.33 -23.58 45.82
CA GLU A 1097 -6.15 -22.89 46.82
C GLU A 1097 -6.15 -21.39 46.55
N ALA A 1098 -4.98 -20.81 46.25
CA ALA A 1098 -4.88 -19.43 45.83
C ALA A 1098 -5.66 -19.19 44.52
N MET A 1099 -5.53 -20.08 43.53
CA MET A 1099 -6.31 -20.00 42.29
C MET A 1099 -7.82 -20.07 42.55
N LYS A 1100 -8.31 -20.96 43.43
CA LYS A 1100 -9.74 -21.06 43.75
C LYS A 1100 -10.28 -19.75 44.34
N ARG A 1101 -9.54 -19.12 45.26
CA ARG A 1101 -9.87 -17.81 45.84
C ARG A 1101 -9.91 -16.70 44.79
N ASP A 1102 -8.88 -16.61 43.94
CA ASP A 1102 -8.73 -15.54 42.94
C ASP A 1102 -9.74 -15.67 41.80
N VAL A 1103 -9.94 -16.88 41.28
CA VAL A 1103 -10.95 -17.19 40.27
C VAL A 1103 -12.35 -16.83 40.75
N LYS A 1104 -12.67 -17.16 42.01
CA LYS A 1104 -13.96 -16.82 42.62
C LYS A 1104 -14.15 -15.31 42.75
N THR A 1105 -13.10 -14.60 43.18
CA THR A 1105 -13.11 -13.13 43.29
C THR A 1105 -13.42 -12.47 41.93
N VAL A 1106 -12.77 -12.93 40.85
CA VAL A 1106 -13.06 -12.43 39.50
C VAL A 1106 -14.46 -12.84 39.03
N ALA A 1107 -14.91 -14.06 39.34
CA ALA A 1107 -16.26 -14.51 38.97
C ALA A 1107 -17.38 -13.70 39.64
N ASP A 1108 -17.12 -13.12 40.82
CA ASP A 1108 -18.06 -12.25 41.53
C ASP A 1108 -18.16 -10.83 40.92
N TRP A 1109 -17.24 -10.44 40.02
CA TRP A 1109 -17.33 -9.17 39.29
C TRP A 1109 -18.46 -9.17 38.24
N ASP A 1110 -19.06 -8.00 38.00
CA ASP A 1110 -20.13 -7.80 37.01
C ASP A 1110 -19.57 -7.31 35.67
N PHE A 1111 -18.85 -8.19 34.95
CA PHE A 1111 -18.33 -7.89 33.62
C PHE A 1111 -19.09 -8.65 32.52
N GLU A 1112 -19.28 -7.98 31.38
CA GLU A 1112 -19.90 -8.55 30.18
C GLU A 1112 -18.88 -8.70 29.04
N ARG A 1113 -17.87 -7.82 29.02
CA ARG A 1113 -16.79 -7.78 28.02
C ARG A 1113 -15.47 -8.25 28.61
N LEU A 1114 -14.66 -8.99 27.85
CA LEU A 1114 -13.32 -9.44 28.26
C LEU A 1114 -12.28 -9.15 27.19
N ILE A 1115 -11.22 -8.41 27.54
CA ILE A 1115 -10.11 -8.00 26.68
C ILE A 1115 -8.82 -8.69 27.15
N PRO A 1116 -8.32 -9.71 26.42
CA PRO A 1116 -7.02 -10.30 26.71
C PRO A 1116 -5.88 -9.51 26.03
N CYS A 1117 -4.67 -9.57 26.60
CA CYS A 1117 -3.44 -9.11 25.92
C CYS A 1117 -3.08 -10.04 24.75
N HIS A 1118 -3.49 -11.32 24.84
CA HIS A 1118 -3.33 -12.34 23.81
C HIS A 1118 -4.66 -13.07 23.57
N GLY A 1119 -5.25 -12.88 22.40
CA GLY A 1119 -6.57 -13.40 22.05
C GLY A 1119 -7.51 -12.36 21.45
N ASP A 1120 -8.59 -12.85 20.85
CA ASP A 1120 -9.70 -12.00 20.39
C ASP A 1120 -10.53 -11.48 21.57
N VAL A 1121 -11.02 -10.24 21.45
CA VAL A 1121 -11.92 -9.65 22.46
C VAL A 1121 -13.24 -10.41 22.49
N ILE A 1122 -13.72 -10.70 23.69
CA ILE A 1122 -15.04 -11.26 23.92
C ILE A 1122 -15.98 -10.09 24.23
N GLU A 1123 -16.71 -9.62 23.21
CA GLU A 1123 -17.58 -8.45 23.31
C GLU A 1123 -18.85 -8.71 24.14
N LYS A 1124 -19.34 -9.95 24.17
CA LYS A 1124 -20.51 -10.39 24.93
C LYS A 1124 -20.23 -11.74 25.59
N ASP A 1125 -20.87 -12.02 26.72
CA ASP A 1125 -20.71 -13.27 27.49
C ASP A 1125 -19.32 -13.49 28.11
N GLY A 1126 -18.55 -12.42 28.39
CA GLY A 1126 -17.23 -12.52 29.02
C GLY A 1126 -17.25 -13.30 30.35
N LYS A 1127 -18.25 -13.07 31.20
CA LYS A 1127 -18.43 -13.81 32.46
C LYS A 1127 -18.70 -15.28 32.24
N LYS A 1128 -19.49 -15.64 31.23
CA LYS A 1128 -19.75 -17.04 30.85
C LYS A 1128 -18.47 -17.71 30.38
N ALA A 1129 -17.66 -17.02 29.56
CA ALA A 1129 -16.37 -17.52 29.10
C ALA A 1129 -15.42 -17.79 30.28
N TRP A 1130 -15.37 -16.90 31.27
CA TRP A 1130 -14.57 -17.08 32.49
C TRP A 1130 -15.03 -18.30 33.32
N ILE A 1131 -16.34 -18.41 33.58
CA ILE A 1131 -16.92 -19.50 34.35
C ILE A 1131 -16.64 -20.86 33.69
N GLU A 1132 -16.78 -20.95 32.36
CA GLU A 1132 -16.51 -22.20 31.64
C GLU A 1132 -15.02 -22.53 31.59
N ALA A 1133 -14.12 -21.55 31.40
CA ALA A 1133 -12.69 -21.78 31.39
C ALA A 1133 -12.15 -22.27 32.75
N TYR A 1134 -12.68 -21.72 33.84
CA TYR A 1134 -12.23 -22.00 35.21
C TYR A 1134 -13.19 -22.89 36.02
N LYS A 1135 -14.09 -23.60 35.35
CA LYS A 1135 -15.12 -24.45 35.96
C LYS A 1135 -14.59 -25.43 37.01
N ALA A 1136 -13.38 -25.96 36.80
CA ALA A 1136 -12.73 -26.88 37.73
C ALA A 1136 -12.32 -26.25 39.08
N TYR A 1137 -12.13 -24.93 39.14
CA TYR A 1137 -11.83 -24.21 40.39
C TYR A 1137 -13.09 -23.67 41.08
N LEU A 1138 -14.16 -23.42 40.32
CA LEU A 1138 -15.44 -22.90 40.82
C LEU A 1138 -16.34 -23.98 41.39
N ASN A 1139 -16.22 -25.21 40.88
CA ASN A 1139 -16.77 -26.42 41.50
C ASN A 1139 -15.91 -26.83 42.71
#